data_AF-A0A449B7E4-F1
#
_entry.id   AF-A0A449B7E4-F1
#
_cell.length_a   1.000
_cell.length_b   1.000
_cell.length_c   1.000
_cell.angle_alpha   90.00
_cell.angle_beta   90.00
_cell.angle_gamma   90.00
#
_symmetry.space_group_name_H-M   'P 1'
#
loop_
_entity.id
_entity.type
_entity.pdbx_description
1 polymer ?
#
loop_
_entity_poly.entity_id
_entity_poly.type
_entity_poly.pdbx_seq_one_letter_code
_entity_poly.pdbx_strand_id
1 'polypeptide(L)'
;MTSKFKKIILGTATILGATGIAASCGSSNNADTPIKEGGNTSGGSSNSNQTISEAEQLRIDNASNGANPSADGRFNTNVQDTIKLGTTFSSGGAQAQTLDKILEVYNKLVSDKSADLSEGAKAVEQKNLGSGYDKGSEKVTSDLNARNTDNFYNLIMNYGDVAAKLAEKNMLLSFNDELDGYNVDIDDFSSVFAKANTSIENVRNESTYLIPLAKSTNFLAVNAPVLSYLIDSMVSAGAKLADDQETKEFVDTIKAKGEADRSGVVSIWGNPRSGVSMSDVTISKQTFEIYKDTLDFAAKAQSLFENSYNNNDPVNAQVHVFGVDGSPSLLFQSLYSEIDAEDLKMISYATKSEGITQVNFGSLKNTASTAYTKSSEIYSEIAKAVQSGGLKLFPGGQFSSGDQTHHRIAFSTGSTAGYTHNYIADTKIYSKGSSIKFNGDLIQDRSTMVSINTRKNGTDEVARLSRFGNPLYKSTHKIDKDDKYGLIFLDAENEKAFTDQLAASTTVNGKDLLIKVLYNEDVQEHKDFLKLVKEKGVFGGLVRQANVDATTGSRYMLIYVKEGRDSLTINQKTKDLLTNDLQLVESGKDRTKELNREELVSMYTPLKWRKENKVKVIYGQGPSLIGIHANDTDDKATKAFVKWLFTNKTYTFASPVGSDDSTYTLTPIQFFNKFASYVTPYKGFETQDSSELYGDNEYLKTAADLFKTATLNPKEYVVFEEPSSIHSSLFRKSIEAGFDSLQTAAVSKKTQSFTEFISKISFPKN
;
A
#
# COMPACT_ATOMS: atom_id res chain seq x y z
N MET A 1 -44.60 61.68 -16.98
CA MET A 1 -45.38 60.58 -16.37
C MET A 1 -44.37 59.55 -15.89
N THR A 2 -43.69 59.88 -14.78
CA THR A 2 -43.96 59.45 -13.38
C THR A 2 -43.37 58.06 -13.10
N SER A 3 -42.41 57.86 -12.21
CA SER A 3 -41.49 58.76 -11.49
C SER A 3 -40.47 57.89 -10.74
N LYS A 4 -39.19 58.29 -10.78
CA LYS A 4 -38.22 58.44 -9.66
C LYS A 4 -38.22 57.39 -8.52
N PHE A 5 -37.08 56.86 -8.07
CA PHE A 5 -36.04 57.54 -7.28
C PHE A 5 -34.79 56.62 -7.19
N LYS A 6 -33.60 57.03 -7.65
CA LYS A 6 -32.43 57.56 -6.89
C LYS A 6 -32.07 56.78 -5.60
N LYS A 7 -30.91 56.09 -5.48
CA LYS A 7 -29.49 56.52 -5.34
C LYS A 7 -29.05 56.66 -3.86
N ILE A 8 -27.78 56.27 -3.61
CA ILE A 8 -26.85 56.61 -2.49
C ILE A 8 -27.13 55.84 -1.15
N ILE A 9 -26.20 55.30 -0.32
CA ILE A 9 -24.87 55.71 0.20
C ILE A 9 -24.06 54.50 0.75
N LEU A 10 -22.73 54.56 0.57
CA LEU A 10 -21.66 53.84 1.29
C LEU A 10 -21.66 54.12 2.81
N GLY A 11 -21.43 53.12 3.66
CA GLY A 11 -21.13 53.41 5.06
C GLY A 11 -20.68 52.21 5.89
N THR A 12 -19.37 52.10 6.06
CA THR A 12 -18.63 51.39 7.11
C THR A 12 -19.23 51.47 8.52
N ALA A 13 -19.18 50.37 9.29
CA ALA A 13 -18.53 50.31 10.60
C ALA A 13 -18.70 48.94 11.28
N THR A 14 -17.55 48.42 11.70
CA THR A 14 -17.23 47.49 12.80
C THR A 14 -18.15 47.51 14.03
N ILE A 15 -18.31 46.36 14.72
CA ILE A 15 -17.91 46.10 16.14
C ILE A 15 -18.59 44.83 16.71
N LEU A 16 -17.74 43.91 17.21
CA LEU A 16 -17.80 43.03 18.40
C LEU A 16 -19.11 42.39 18.93
N GLY A 17 -18.96 41.13 19.38
CA GLY A 17 -19.74 40.49 20.46
C GLY A 17 -20.09 39.03 20.13
N ALA A 18 -19.23 38.04 20.40
CA ALA A 18 -19.01 37.36 21.69
C ALA A 18 -20.19 36.52 22.21
N THR A 19 -19.90 35.20 22.30
CA THR A 19 -20.36 34.21 23.29
C THR A 19 -21.84 33.77 23.33
N GLY A 20 -22.02 32.46 23.19
CA GLY A 20 -23.25 31.75 23.54
C GLY A 20 -22.98 30.24 23.65
N ILE A 21 -22.45 29.84 24.80
CA ILE A 21 -22.31 28.44 25.25
C ILE A 21 -23.71 27.84 25.43
N ALA A 22 -23.92 26.61 24.95
CA ALA A 22 -24.92 25.71 25.52
C ALA A 22 -24.45 24.26 25.39
N ALA A 23 -23.90 23.76 26.49
CA ALA A 23 -23.87 22.33 26.77
C ALA A 23 -25.26 21.87 27.22
N SER A 24 -25.69 20.69 26.79
CA SER A 24 -26.72 19.92 27.48
C SER A 24 -26.39 18.44 27.34
N CYS A 25 -25.97 17.85 28.45
CA CYS A 25 -25.83 16.42 28.64
C CYS A 25 -27.23 15.80 28.83
N GLY A 26 -27.44 14.63 28.24
CA GLY A 26 -28.57 13.76 28.54
C GLY A 26 -28.24 12.32 28.20
N SER A 27 -27.79 11.56 29.21
CA SER A 27 -27.58 10.11 29.15
C SER A 27 -28.90 9.36 29.39
N SER A 28 -29.20 8.32 28.60
CA SER A 28 -29.40 6.93 29.08
C SER A 28 -30.08 6.01 28.05
N ASN A 29 -29.37 4.91 27.77
CA ASN A 29 -29.75 3.49 27.64
C ASN A 29 -30.92 2.99 26.73
N ASN A 30 -30.50 2.09 25.84
CA ASN A 30 -31.11 0.83 25.37
C ASN A 30 -32.48 0.85 24.66
N ALA A 31 -32.51 0.46 23.38
CA ALA A 31 -32.84 -0.91 22.94
C ALA A 31 -33.25 -0.92 21.46
N ASP A 32 -32.73 -1.90 20.72
CA ASP A 32 -33.26 -2.57 19.52
C ASP A 32 -34.39 -1.91 18.72
N THR A 33 -34.11 -1.56 17.46
CA THR A 33 -35.03 -1.86 16.33
C THR A 33 -34.32 -1.65 14.97
N PRO A 34 -34.77 -2.35 13.90
CA PRO A 34 -33.95 -2.71 12.74
C PRO A 34 -33.90 -1.64 11.65
N ILE A 35 -32.87 -1.78 10.82
CA ILE A 35 -32.64 -1.10 9.55
C ILE A 35 -33.91 -1.14 8.70
N LYS A 36 -34.50 0.03 8.44
CA LYS A 36 -35.53 0.21 7.43
C LYS A 36 -34.89 0.19 6.05
N GLU A 37 -35.23 -0.83 5.28
CA GLU A 37 -35.14 -0.85 3.82
C GLU A 37 -35.78 0.42 3.24
N GLY A 38 -34.94 1.28 2.66
CA GLY A 38 -35.37 2.41 1.85
C GLY A 38 -35.74 1.92 0.46
N GLY A 39 -37.04 1.98 0.17
CA GLY A 39 -37.67 1.44 -1.03
C GLY A 39 -37.09 1.96 -2.34
N ASN A 40 -36.97 0.99 -3.24
CA ASN A 40 -36.72 1.07 -4.65
C ASN A 40 -37.82 1.91 -5.35
N THR A 41 -37.46 3.05 -5.95
CA THR A 41 -38.25 3.67 -7.01
C THR A 41 -37.48 3.61 -8.31
N SER A 42 -38.04 2.85 -9.25
CA SER A 42 -37.67 2.80 -10.65
C SER A 42 -37.66 4.21 -11.25
N GLY A 43 -36.47 4.77 -11.45
CA GLY A 43 -36.25 6.00 -12.22
C GLY A 43 -35.80 5.64 -13.63
N GLY A 44 -36.71 5.79 -14.59
CA GLY A 44 -36.39 5.65 -16.01
C GLY A 44 -35.35 6.66 -16.47
N SER A 45 -34.60 6.25 -17.49
CA SER A 45 -33.76 7.03 -18.40
C SER A 45 -34.14 8.52 -18.48
N SER A 46 -33.52 9.35 -17.64
CA SER A 46 -33.41 10.77 -17.90
C SER A 46 -32.12 11.00 -18.70
N ASN A 47 -32.26 11.18 -20.01
CA ASN A 47 -31.26 11.89 -20.81
C ASN A 47 -31.15 13.32 -20.26
N SER A 48 -30.30 13.54 -19.27
CA SER A 48 -29.70 14.86 -19.10
C SER A 48 -28.67 15.02 -20.20
N ASN A 49 -28.98 15.83 -21.22
CA ASN A 49 -27.97 16.36 -22.13
C ASN A 49 -26.96 17.16 -21.28
N GLN A 50 -25.96 16.47 -20.73
CA GLN A 50 -24.79 17.12 -20.18
C GLN A 50 -24.05 17.70 -21.39
N THR A 51 -24.07 19.02 -21.51
CA THR A 51 -23.30 19.70 -22.55
C THR A 51 -21.81 19.41 -22.30
N ILE A 52 -21.20 18.61 -23.17
CA ILE A 52 -19.75 18.37 -23.21
C ILE A 52 -19.05 19.73 -23.21
N SER A 53 -18.07 19.91 -22.32
CA SER A 53 -17.35 21.19 -22.24
C SER A 53 -16.46 21.40 -23.47
N GLU A 54 -16.13 22.64 -23.83
CA GLU A 54 -15.18 22.90 -24.94
C GLU A 54 -13.81 22.23 -24.72
N ALA A 55 -13.37 22.16 -23.45
CA ALA A 55 -12.12 21.49 -23.08
C ALA A 55 -12.21 19.96 -23.27
N GLU A 56 -13.32 19.35 -22.88
CA GLU A 56 -13.58 17.94 -23.10
C GLU A 56 -13.70 17.61 -24.59
N GLN A 57 -14.43 18.44 -25.35
CA GLN A 57 -14.54 18.26 -26.80
C GLN A 57 -13.16 18.32 -27.48
N LEU A 58 -12.29 19.25 -27.09
CA LEU A 58 -10.92 19.30 -27.59
C LEU A 58 -10.14 18.02 -27.25
N ARG A 59 -10.32 17.44 -26.06
CA ARG A 59 -9.70 16.16 -25.68
C ARG A 59 -10.24 14.99 -26.50
N ILE A 60 -11.53 14.98 -26.83
CA ILE A 60 -12.17 14.01 -27.73
C ILE A 60 -11.58 14.14 -29.15
N ASP A 61 -11.49 15.36 -29.68
CA ASP A 61 -10.90 15.62 -31.00
C ASP A 61 -9.43 15.15 -31.05
N ASN A 62 -8.67 15.43 -29.99
CA ASN A 62 -7.29 14.99 -29.83
C ASN A 62 -7.15 13.46 -29.74
N ALA A 63 -8.13 12.76 -29.15
CA ALA A 63 -8.11 11.31 -29.00
C ALA A 63 -8.02 10.60 -30.35
N SER A 64 -8.70 11.12 -31.38
CA SER A 64 -8.69 10.57 -32.75
C SER A 64 -7.33 10.69 -33.45
N ASN A 65 -6.52 11.68 -33.08
CA ASN A 65 -5.22 11.96 -33.69
C ASN A 65 -4.06 11.21 -33.00
N GLY A 66 -4.27 10.72 -31.77
CA GLY A 66 -3.23 10.12 -30.92
C GLY A 66 -2.43 11.17 -30.14
N ALA A 67 -1.70 10.70 -29.12
CA ALA A 67 -0.97 11.56 -28.18
C ALA A 67 0.22 12.31 -28.83
N ASN A 68 0.89 11.67 -29.79
CA ASN A 68 2.02 12.25 -30.52
C ASN A 68 1.98 11.85 -32.01
N PRO A 69 1.14 12.48 -32.83
CA PRO A 69 0.96 12.09 -34.24
C PRO A 69 2.25 12.18 -35.08
N SER A 70 3.21 13.00 -34.63
CA SER A 70 4.52 13.16 -35.28
C SER A 70 5.54 12.08 -34.93
N ALA A 71 5.26 11.20 -33.98
CA ALA A 71 6.18 10.14 -33.58
C ALA A 71 6.14 8.93 -34.52
N ASP A 72 7.33 8.40 -34.84
CA ASP A 72 7.48 7.14 -35.56
C ASP A 72 7.30 5.94 -34.63
N GLY A 73 6.75 4.85 -35.17
CA GLY A 73 6.71 3.56 -34.48
C GLY A 73 5.36 3.14 -33.91
N ARG A 74 4.28 3.88 -34.19
CA ARG A 74 2.91 3.39 -33.96
C ARG A 74 2.66 2.13 -34.78
N PHE A 75 1.97 1.16 -34.20
CA PHE A 75 1.54 -0.07 -34.88
C PHE A 75 0.20 -0.53 -34.32
N ASN A 76 -0.54 -1.31 -35.12
CA ASN A 76 -1.72 -2.01 -34.64
C ASN A 76 -1.35 -3.42 -34.20
N THR A 77 -1.97 -3.88 -33.11
CA THR A 77 -1.93 -5.29 -32.70
C THR A 77 -3.01 -6.08 -33.43
N ASN A 78 -2.85 -7.40 -33.46
CA ASN A 78 -3.90 -8.29 -33.95
C ASN A 78 -5.10 -8.24 -33.00
N VAL A 79 -6.31 -8.28 -33.55
CA VAL A 79 -7.56 -8.30 -32.76
C VAL A 79 -7.52 -9.48 -31.80
N GLN A 80 -7.67 -9.20 -30.51
CA GLN A 80 -7.65 -10.21 -29.44
C GLN A 80 -9.07 -10.63 -29.04
N ASP A 81 -9.24 -11.85 -28.55
CA ASP A 81 -10.52 -12.28 -27.96
C ASP A 81 -10.76 -11.63 -26.59
N THR A 82 -9.68 -11.26 -25.89
CA THR A 82 -9.71 -10.69 -24.55
C THR A 82 -8.83 -9.44 -24.45
N ILE A 83 -9.19 -8.54 -23.53
CA ILE A 83 -8.38 -7.39 -23.14
C ILE A 83 -7.34 -7.82 -22.11
N LYS A 84 -6.07 -7.52 -22.38
CA LYS A 84 -4.95 -7.86 -21.48
C LYS A 84 -4.62 -6.68 -20.57
N LEU A 85 -4.85 -6.83 -19.27
CA LEU A 85 -4.49 -5.89 -18.20
C LEU A 85 -3.16 -6.29 -17.56
N GLY A 86 -2.09 -5.57 -17.87
CA GLY A 86 -0.77 -5.77 -17.26
C GLY A 86 -0.70 -5.23 -15.83
N THR A 87 -0.23 -6.04 -14.88
CA THR A 87 0.03 -5.64 -13.49
C THR A 87 1.36 -6.18 -12.99
N THR A 88 1.94 -5.57 -11.96
CA THR A 88 3.18 -6.05 -11.29
C THR A 88 2.92 -6.51 -9.86
N PHE A 89 1.65 -6.71 -9.51
CA PHE A 89 1.24 -7.16 -8.19
C PHE A 89 1.53 -8.64 -8.02
N SER A 90 2.04 -9.03 -6.84
CA SER A 90 2.21 -10.43 -6.50
C SER A 90 0.87 -11.17 -6.63
N SER A 91 0.84 -12.29 -7.35
CA SER A 91 -0.40 -13.04 -7.62
C SER A 91 -1.15 -13.47 -6.34
N GLY A 92 -0.43 -13.65 -5.23
CA GLY A 92 -1.02 -13.94 -3.91
C GLY A 92 -1.17 -12.73 -2.99
N GLY A 93 -1.01 -11.51 -3.52
CA GLY A 93 -1.17 -10.25 -2.81
C GLY A 93 -2.58 -9.70 -2.95
N ALA A 94 -2.99 -8.86 -1.98
CA ALA A 94 -4.35 -8.34 -1.90
C ALA A 94 -4.77 -7.58 -3.17
N GLN A 95 -3.85 -6.83 -3.80
CA GLN A 95 -4.11 -6.06 -5.01
C GLN A 95 -4.50 -6.95 -6.19
N ALA A 96 -3.72 -8.01 -6.46
CA ALA A 96 -3.99 -8.94 -7.55
C ALA A 96 -5.32 -9.68 -7.33
N GLN A 97 -5.53 -10.19 -6.12
CA GLN A 97 -6.76 -10.90 -5.77
C GLN A 97 -8.00 -10.00 -5.86
N THR A 98 -7.88 -8.73 -5.47
CA THR A 98 -8.96 -7.74 -5.60
C THR A 98 -9.31 -7.50 -7.07
N LEU A 99 -8.30 -7.34 -7.93
CA LEU A 99 -8.53 -7.20 -9.37
C LEU A 99 -9.18 -8.46 -9.95
N ASP A 100 -8.70 -9.65 -9.61
CA ASP A 100 -9.29 -10.90 -10.08
C ASP A 100 -10.80 -10.96 -9.75
N LYS A 101 -11.21 -10.53 -8.55
CA LYS A 101 -12.64 -10.46 -8.17
C LYS A 101 -13.43 -9.41 -8.95
N ILE A 102 -12.82 -8.28 -9.30
CA ILE A 102 -13.44 -7.28 -10.18
C ILE A 102 -13.63 -7.86 -11.59
N LEU A 103 -12.60 -8.52 -12.12
CA LEU A 103 -12.62 -9.13 -13.46
C LEU A 103 -13.60 -10.30 -13.54
N GLU A 104 -13.72 -11.11 -12.49
CA GLU A 104 -14.73 -12.18 -12.40
C GLU A 104 -16.16 -11.63 -12.61
N VAL A 105 -16.50 -10.52 -11.93
CA VAL A 105 -17.80 -9.87 -12.06
C VAL A 105 -17.98 -9.28 -13.45
N TYR A 106 -16.99 -8.52 -13.95
CA TYR A 106 -17.06 -7.90 -15.28
C TYR A 106 -17.21 -8.96 -16.39
N ASN A 107 -16.39 -10.00 -16.37
CA ASN A 107 -16.40 -11.05 -17.39
C ASN A 107 -17.70 -11.85 -17.38
N LYS A 108 -18.33 -12.00 -16.21
CA LYS A 108 -19.68 -12.56 -16.11
C LYS A 108 -20.69 -11.67 -16.85
N LEU A 109 -20.64 -10.35 -16.65
CA LEU A 109 -21.51 -9.40 -17.38
C LEU A 109 -21.29 -9.45 -18.89
N VAL A 110 -20.03 -9.62 -19.34
CA VAL A 110 -19.71 -9.81 -20.78
C VAL A 110 -20.35 -11.09 -21.31
N SER A 111 -20.16 -12.21 -20.62
CA SER A 111 -20.75 -13.51 -21.00
C SER A 111 -22.28 -13.45 -21.06
N ASP A 112 -22.89 -12.74 -20.10
CA ASP A 112 -24.33 -12.58 -20.00
C ASP A 112 -24.89 -11.53 -20.98
N LYS A 113 -24.02 -10.83 -21.73
CA LYS A 113 -24.36 -9.69 -22.61
C LYS A 113 -25.20 -8.64 -21.88
N SER A 114 -24.80 -8.30 -20.67
CA SER A 114 -25.53 -7.37 -19.81
C SER A 114 -25.69 -6.00 -20.45
N ALA A 115 -26.86 -5.37 -20.26
CA ALA A 115 -27.12 -3.99 -20.64
C ALA A 115 -26.32 -2.96 -19.82
N ASP A 116 -25.62 -3.41 -18.78
CA ASP A 116 -24.67 -2.58 -18.02
C ASP A 116 -23.38 -2.29 -18.78
N LEU A 117 -23.11 -3.03 -19.86
CA LEU A 117 -21.89 -2.91 -20.65
C LEU A 117 -22.18 -2.23 -21.99
N SER A 118 -21.20 -1.45 -22.46
CA SER A 118 -21.24 -0.88 -23.81
C SER A 118 -21.05 -1.95 -24.87
N GLU A 119 -21.53 -1.65 -26.08
CA GLU A 119 -21.41 -2.55 -27.23
C GLU A 119 -19.94 -2.91 -27.51
N GLY A 120 -19.68 -4.15 -27.92
CA GLY A 120 -18.32 -4.61 -28.21
C GLY A 120 -17.44 -4.85 -26.97
N ALA A 121 -17.98 -4.80 -25.75
CA ALA A 121 -17.26 -5.22 -24.54
C ALA A 121 -16.71 -6.65 -24.68
N LYS A 122 -15.46 -6.85 -24.25
CA LYS A 122 -14.75 -8.14 -24.28
C LYS A 122 -14.31 -8.52 -22.89
N ALA A 123 -14.13 -9.82 -22.64
CA ALA A 123 -13.60 -10.27 -21.37
C ALA A 123 -12.18 -9.73 -21.15
N VAL A 124 -11.82 -9.47 -19.90
CA VAL A 124 -10.53 -8.91 -19.48
C VAL A 124 -9.78 -9.95 -18.66
N GLU A 125 -8.49 -10.10 -18.93
CA GLU A 125 -7.60 -10.96 -18.14
C GLU A 125 -6.41 -10.17 -17.57
N GLN A 126 -6.08 -10.45 -16.32
CA GLN A 126 -4.87 -9.92 -15.69
C GLN A 126 -3.63 -10.69 -16.13
N LYS A 127 -2.55 -9.97 -16.46
CA LYS A 127 -1.21 -10.53 -16.76
C LYS A 127 -0.18 -9.96 -15.80
N ASN A 128 0.45 -10.82 -15.00
CA ASN A 128 1.57 -10.42 -14.17
C ASN A 128 2.83 -10.20 -15.05
N LEU A 129 3.44 -9.02 -14.94
CA LEU A 129 4.59 -8.59 -15.73
C LEU A 129 5.93 -8.72 -14.99
N GLY A 130 5.94 -9.43 -13.85
CA GLY A 130 7.05 -9.50 -12.91
C GLY A 130 6.78 -8.74 -11.62
N SER A 131 7.79 -8.68 -10.76
CA SER A 131 7.72 -8.02 -9.46
C SER A 131 8.29 -6.60 -9.53
N GLY A 132 7.48 -5.63 -9.11
CA GLY A 132 7.85 -4.21 -9.10
C GLY A 132 7.56 -3.50 -10.42
N TYR A 133 7.21 -2.21 -10.33
CA TYR A 133 6.77 -1.36 -11.44
C TYR A 133 7.81 -1.26 -12.57
N ASP A 134 9.10 -1.31 -12.23
CA ASP A 134 10.19 -1.35 -13.19
C ASP A 134 10.10 -2.55 -14.15
N LYS A 135 9.69 -3.73 -13.65
CA LYS A 135 9.52 -4.92 -14.50
C LYS A 135 8.39 -4.77 -15.50
N GLY A 136 7.28 -4.15 -15.08
CA GLY A 136 6.22 -3.75 -15.99
C GLY A 136 6.73 -2.77 -17.06
N SER A 137 7.52 -1.78 -16.65
CA SER A 137 8.08 -0.76 -17.54
C SER A 137 9.09 -1.35 -18.54
N GLU A 138 9.98 -2.24 -18.09
CA GLU A 138 10.91 -3.03 -18.92
C GLU A 138 10.15 -3.89 -19.94
N LYS A 139 9.09 -4.59 -19.52
CA LYS A 139 8.31 -5.46 -20.41
C LYS A 139 7.60 -4.68 -21.51
N VAL A 140 6.95 -3.56 -21.17
CA VAL A 140 6.33 -2.68 -22.17
C VAL A 140 7.36 -2.12 -23.14
N THR A 141 8.52 -1.68 -22.63
CA THR A 141 9.62 -1.19 -23.48
C THR A 141 10.08 -2.27 -24.47
N SER A 142 10.25 -3.51 -23.99
CA SER A 142 10.65 -4.63 -24.83
C SER A 142 9.61 -4.94 -25.92
N ASP A 143 8.32 -4.95 -25.57
CA ASP A 143 7.24 -5.24 -26.52
C ASP A 143 7.05 -4.13 -27.56
N LEU A 144 7.20 -2.87 -27.15
CA LEU A 144 7.20 -1.71 -28.06
C LEU A 144 8.32 -1.80 -29.08
N ASN A 145 9.54 -2.08 -28.63
CA ASN A 145 10.70 -2.20 -29.51
C ASN A 145 10.59 -3.39 -30.47
N ALA A 146 10.01 -4.51 -30.00
CA ALA A 146 9.77 -5.69 -30.81
C ALA A 146 8.55 -5.57 -31.74
N ARG A 147 7.72 -4.52 -31.58
CA ARG A 147 6.41 -4.38 -32.23
C ARG A 147 5.56 -5.64 -32.07
N ASN A 148 5.45 -6.13 -30.84
CA ASN A 148 4.79 -7.40 -30.52
C ASN A 148 3.28 -7.35 -30.83
N THR A 149 2.85 -7.71 -32.03
CA THR A 149 1.44 -7.58 -32.44
C THR A 149 0.50 -8.61 -31.79
N ASP A 150 1.03 -9.73 -31.31
CA ASP A 150 0.21 -10.86 -30.85
C ASP A 150 -0.04 -10.85 -29.34
N ASN A 151 0.95 -10.36 -28.57
CA ASN A 151 0.96 -10.49 -27.12
C ASN A 151 1.10 -9.16 -26.39
N PHE A 152 0.89 -8.03 -27.07
CA PHE A 152 0.90 -6.75 -26.38
C PHE A 152 -0.32 -6.57 -25.47
N TYR A 153 -0.21 -5.63 -24.54
CA TYR A 153 -1.25 -5.33 -23.56
C TYR A 153 -2.15 -4.20 -24.07
N ASN A 154 -3.38 -4.16 -23.59
CA ASN A 154 -4.34 -3.09 -23.87
C ASN A 154 -4.39 -2.07 -22.74
N LEU A 155 -4.18 -2.54 -21.50
CA LEU A 155 -4.14 -1.74 -20.30
C LEU A 155 -2.93 -2.13 -19.47
N ILE A 156 -2.40 -1.17 -18.72
CA ILE A 156 -1.39 -1.45 -17.70
C ILE A 156 -1.60 -0.58 -16.47
N MET A 157 -1.42 -1.17 -15.29
CA MET A 157 -1.28 -0.44 -14.03
C MET A 157 0.20 -0.21 -13.73
N ASN A 158 0.68 1.01 -13.94
CA ASN A 158 2.09 1.36 -13.73
C ASN A 158 2.27 2.86 -13.44
N TYR A 159 3.52 3.29 -13.21
CA TYR A 159 3.86 4.70 -13.12
C TYR A 159 3.90 5.37 -14.50
N GLY A 160 3.88 6.70 -14.50
CA GLY A 160 3.76 7.50 -15.72
C GLY A 160 4.97 7.45 -16.65
N ASP A 161 6.11 6.90 -16.24
CA ASP A 161 7.24 6.62 -17.14
C ASP A 161 6.82 5.68 -18.29
N VAL A 162 5.89 4.76 -18.02
CA VAL A 162 5.30 3.90 -19.05
C VAL A 162 4.45 4.72 -20.02
N ALA A 163 3.70 5.70 -19.53
CA ALA A 163 2.91 6.58 -20.39
C ALA A 163 3.81 7.39 -21.33
N ALA A 164 4.93 7.93 -20.83
CA ALA A 164 5.91 8.64 -21.65
C ALA A 164 6.56 7.76 -22.73
N LYS A 165 6.83 6.49 -22.43
CA LYS A 165 7.38 5.50 -23.38
C LYS A 165 6.38 5.16 -24.47
N LEU A 166 5.10 5.02 -24.12
CA LEU A 166 4.01 4.82 -25.07
C LEU A 166 3.81 6.07 -25.94
N ALA A 167 3.86 7.27 -25.35
CA ALA A 167 3.75 8.54 -26.06
C ALA A 167 4.88 8.72 -27.10
N GLU A 168 6.11 8.29 -26.77
CA GLU A 168 7.26 8.31 -27.69
C GLU A 168 7.01 7.54 -29.00
N LYS A 169 6.11 6.56 -28.99
CA LYS A 169 5.72 5.75 -30.18
C LYS A 169 4.30 6.03 -30.65
N ASN A 170 3.65 7.07 -30.13
CA ASN A 170 2.22 7.34 -30.34
C ASN A 170 1.32 6.12 -30.05
N MET A 171 1.67 5.33 -29.02
CA MET A 171 0.97 4.11 -28.61
C MET A 171 0.09 4.31 -27.36
N LEU A 172 -0.06 5.55 -26.87
CA LEU A 172 -1.02 5.86 -25.81
C LEU A 172 -2.44 5.86 -26.36
N LEU A 173 -3.34 5.15 -25.67
CA LEU A 173 -4.78 5.21 -25.92
C LEU A 173 -5.40 6.27 -25.02
N SER A 174 -6.15 7.20 -25.63
CA SER A 174 -6.99 8.13 -24.87
C SER A 174 -8.27 7.44 -24.41
N PHE A 175 -8.72 7.75 -23.19
CA PHE A 175 -10.02 7.34 -22.65
C PHE A 175 -11.16 8.30 -22.99
N ASN A 176 -10.89 9.39 -23.72
CA ASN A 176 -11.94 10.25 -24.25
C ASN A 176 -12.57 9.65 -25.51
N ASP A 177 -13.89 9.83 -25.66
CA ASP A 177 -14.66 9.35 -26.79
C ASP A 177 -15.92 10.20 -27.02
N GLU A 178 -16.41 10.27 -28.25
CA GLU A 178 -17.68 10.96 -28.56
C GLU A 178 -18.89 10.22 -27.97
N LEU A 179 -18.76 8.90 -27.80
CA LEU A 179 -19.81 8.05 -27.26
C LEU A 179 -19.63 7.88 -25.74
N ASP A 180 -20.62 8.32 -24.95
CA ASP A 180 -20.55 8.30 -23.47
C ASP A 180 -20.19 6.92 -22.89
N GLY A 181 -20.66 5.83 -23.50
CA GLY A 181 -20.31 4.46 -23.09
C GLY A 181 -18.81 4.12 -23.13
N TYR A 182 -17.99 4.96 -23.74
CA TYR A 182 -16.55 4.78 -23.88
C TYR A 182 -15.75 5.99 -23.38
N ASN A 183 -16.42 7.07 -22.97
CA ASN A 183 -15.78 8.30 -22.52
C ASN A 183 -15.58 8.29 -21.01
N VAL A 184 -14.31 8.33 -20.58
CA VAL A 184 -13.90 8.63 -19.21
C VAL A 184 -12.98 9.83 -19.27
N ASP A 185 -13.43 10.95 -18.74
CA ASP A 185 -12.74 12.22 -18.84
C ASP A 185 -11.92 12.52 -17.58
N ILE A 186 -10.78 13.18 -17.75
CA ILE A 186 -9.91 13.53 -16.63
C ILE A 186 -10.57 14.49 -15.63
N ASP A 187 -11.57 15.27 -16.04
CA ASP A 187 -12.33 16.18 -15.17
C ASP A 187 -13.32 15.44 -14.25
N ASP A 188 -13.51 14.12 -14.45
CA ASP A 188 -14.21 13.24 -13.51
C ASP A 188 -13.34 12.90 -12.28
N PHE A 189 -12.09 13.33 -12.25
CA PHE A 189 -11.16 13.13 -11.14
C PHE A 189 -10.84 14.44 -10.44
N SER A 190 -10.39 14.35 -9.19
CA SER A 190 -9.94 15.54 -8.46
C SER A 190 -8.77 16.22 -9.18
N SER A 191 -8.89 17.53 -9.36
CA SER A 191 -7.96 18.34 -10.14
C SER A 191 -6.52 18.30 -9.61
N VAL A 192 -6.32 18.08 -8.31
CA VAL A 192 -4.97 17.96 -7.72
C VAL A 192 -4.25 16.68 -8.15
N PHE A 193 -4.98 15.64 -8.58
CA PHE A 193 -4.42 14.40 -9.11
C PHE A 193 -4.44 14.34 -10.65
N ALA A 194 -5.36 15.09 -11.29
CA ALA A 194 -5.43 15.21 -12.74
C ALA A 194 -4.16 15.82 -13.37
N LYS A 195 -3.39 16.62 -12.61
CA LYS A 195 -2.15 17.27 -13.06
C LYS A 195 -1.11 16.29 -13.64
N ALA A 196 -1.05 15.05 -13.15
CA ALA A 196 -0.13 14.05 -13.68
C ALA A 196 -0.38 13.73 -15.17
N ASN A 197 -1.62 13.88 -15.63
CA ASN A 197 -2.00 13.66 -17.02
C ASN A 197 -1.47 14.74 -17.98
N THR A 198 -1.12 15.94 -17.47
CA THR A 198 -0.61 17.05 -18.30
C THR A 198 0.91 17.14 -18.34
N SER A 199 1.61 16.34 -17.54
CA SER A 199 3.08 16.34 -17.41
C SER A 199 3.74 15.09 -18.01
N ILE A 200 3.08 14.45 -18.98
CA ILE A 200 3.58 13.27 -19.69
C ILE A 200 4.47 13.71 -20.86
N GLU A 201 5.75 13.37 -20.78
CA GLU A 201 6.74 13.58 -21.83
C GLU A 201 6.29 12.96 -23.16
N ASN A 202 6.67 13.59 -24.26
CA ASN A 202 6.32 13.23 -25.63
C ASN A 202 4.85 13.43 -25.99
N VAL A 203 3.97 13.87 -25.09
CA VAL A 203 2.58 14.21 -25.44
C VAL A 203 2.51 15.57 -26.13
N ARG A 204 1.91 15.59 -27.32
CA ARG A 204 1.61 16.81 -28.10
C ARG A 204 0.13 17.20 -27.96
N ASN A 205 -0.74 16.21 -28.15
CA ASN A 205 -2.19 16.40 -28.12
C ASN A 205 -2.70 16.02 -26.74
N GLU A 206 -3.30 16.96 -26.02
CA GLU A 206 -3.81 16.70 -24.66
C GLU A 206 -5.12 15.90 -24.72
N SER A 207 -5.21 14.86 -23.91
CA SER A 207 -6.40 14.00 -23.76
C SER A 207 -6.27 13.22 -22.45
N THR A 208 -7.23 12.36 -22.10
CA THR A 208 -7.15 11.52 -20.90
C THR A 208 -6.35 10.26 -21.18
N TYR A 209 -5.05 10.25 -20.84
CA TYR A 209 -4.14 9.11 -21.09
C TYR A 209 -3.76 8.34 -19.83
N LEU A 210 -3.82 9.01 -18.68
CA LEU A 210 -3.38 8.48 -17.40
C LEU A 210 -4.50 8.71 -16.38
N ILE A 211 -5.15 7.63 -15.97
CA ILE A 211 -6.21 7.65 -14.96
C ILE A 211 -5.58 7.48 -13.58
N PRO A 212 -5.81 8.40 -12.63
CA PRO A 212 -5.30 8.29 -11.27
C PRO A 212 -6.09 7.23 -10.49
N LEU A 213 -5.85 5.95 -10.75
CA LEU A 213 -6.63 4.85 -10.18
C LEU A 213 -6.19 4.49 -8.75
N ALA A 214 -4.90 4.30 -8.51
CA ALA A 214 -4.43 3.69 -7.26
C ALA A 214 -3.49 4.62 -6.51
N LYS A 215 -4.02 5.73 -5.97
CA LYS A 215 -3.21 6.73 -5.26
C LYS A 215 -2.93 6.32 -3.82
N SER A 216 -1.68 6.52 -3.42
CA SER A 216 -1.18 6.38 -2.05
C SER A 216 -0.26 7.56 -1.74
N THR A 217 0.07 7.73 -0.46
CA THR A 217 1.00 8.77 0.02
C THR A 217 2.02 8.14 0.96
N ASN A 218 2.98 8.93 1.41
CA ASN A 218 3.79 8.57 2.56
C ASN A 218 3.02 8.83 3.86
N PHE A 219 3.24 7.99 4.87
CA PHE A 219 2.75 8.17 6.23
C PHE A 219 3.94 8.16 7.21
N LEU A 220 3.72 8.65 8.43
CA LEU A 220 4.64 8.53 9.57
C LEU A 220 4.09 7.48 10.55
N ALA A 221 4.69 6.28 10.58
CA ALA A 221 4.40 5.28 11.60
C ALA A 221 5.05 5.72 12.89
N VAL A 222 4.30 5.78 13.96
CA VAL A 222 4.85 6.04 15.29
C VAL A 222 4.73 4.79 16.14
N ASN A 223 5.87 4.30 16.62
CA ASN A 223 5.97 3.28 17.65
C ASN A 223 5.76 3.95 19.01
N ALA A 224 4.51 3.96 19.50
CA ALA A 224 4.16 4.69 20.72
C ALA A 224 4.98 4.26 21.95
N PRO A 225 5.27 2.96 22.20
CA PRO A 225 6.16 2.53 23.28
C PRO A 225 7.53 3.20 23.26
N VAL A 226 8.16 3.25 22.08
CA VAL A 226 9.47 3.87 21.92
C VAL A 226 9.37 5.38 22.06
N LEU A 227 8.46 6.04 21.32
CA LEU A 227 8.36 7.50 21.37
C LEU A 227 7.97 8.01 22.77
N SER A 228 7.11 7.29 23.49
CA SER A 228 6.78 7.58 24.89
C SER A 228 8.05 7.58 25.76
N TYR A 229 8.91 6.56 25.60
CA TYR A 229 10.17 6.47 26.33
C TYR A 229 11.15 7.59 26.00
N LEU A 230 11.25 7.96 24.72
CA LEU A 230 12.06 9.10 24.28
C LEU A 230 11.57 10.40 24.93
N ILE A 231 10.27 10.70 24.83
CA ILE A 231 9.69 11.95 25.34
C ILE A 231 9.89 12.07 26.86
N ASP A 232 9.57 11.03 27.64
CA ASP A 232 9.73 11.06 29.10
C ASP A 232 11.20 11.25 29.51
N SER A 233 12.11 10.59 28.81
CA SER A 233 13.54 10.68 29.09
C SER A 233 14.09 12.06 28.72
N MET A 234 13.65 12.64 27.61
CA MET A 234 14.01 14.00 27.22
C MET A 234 13.50 15.04 28.22
N VAL A 235 12.26 14.91 28.68
CA VAL A 235 11.68 15.80 29.71
C VAL A 235 12.45 15.66 31.03
N SER A 236 12.81 14.43 31.42
CA SER A 236 13.65 14.18 32.60
C SER A 236 15.05 14.79 32.46
N ALA A 237 15.56 14.90 31.23
CA ALA A 237 16.82 15.59 30.90
C ALA A 237 16.66 17.12 30.70
N GLY A 238 15.47 17.67 30.97
CA GLY A 238 15.21 19.12 30.99
C GLY A 238 14.44 19.66 29.78
N ALA A 239 14.06 18.84 28.81
CA ALA A 239 13.19 19.28 27.71
C ALA A 239 11.83 19.75 28.23
N LYS A 240 11.19 20.65 27.50
CA LYS A 240 9.84 21.14 27.79
C LYS A 240 8.85 20.57 26.80
N LEU A 241 7.62 20.36 27.24
CA LEU A 241 6.48 20.17 26.34
C LEU A 241 5.88 21.54 26.04
N ALA A 242 5.46 21.78 24.79
CA ALA A 242 4.69 22.97 24.46
C ALA A 242 3.35 22.98 25.21
N ASP A 243 2.94 24.16 25.69
CA ASP A 243 1.71 24.35 26.46
C ASP A 243 0.52 24.63 25.55
N ASP A 244 0.20 23.67 24.69
CA ASP A 244 -0.96 23.71 23.80
C ASP A 244 -1.73 22.38 23.89
N GLN A 245 -3.03 22.44 23.59
CA GLN A 245 -3.93 21.30 23.75
C GLN A 245 -3.56 20.14 22.83
N GLU A 246 -3.15 20.42 21.60
CA GLU A 246 -2.80 19.38 20.63
C GLU A 246 -1.55 18.60 21.04
N THR A 247 -0.54 19.28 21.59
CA THR A 247 0.66 18.65 22.13
C THR A 247 0.32 17.77 23.34
N LYS A 248 -0.56 18.23 24.24
CA LYS A 248 -0.99 17.45 25.41
C LYS A 248 -1.71 16.17 24.98
N GLU A 249 -2.72 16.28 24.11
CA GLU A 249 -3.46 15.14 23.59
C GLU A 249 -2.59 14.14 22.84
N PHE A 250 -1.64 14.64 22.04
CA PHE A 250 -0.68 13.81 21.34
C PHE A 250 0.20 13.03 22.32
N VAL A 251 0.81 13.70 23.29
CA VAL A 251 1.69 13.06 24.28
C VAL A 251 0.91 12.06 25.15
N ASP A 252 -0.30 12.40 25.57
CA ASP A 252 -1.15 11.50 26.36
C ASP A 252 -1.53 10.25 25.57
N THR A 253 -1.84 10.40 24.28
CA THR A 253 -2.12 9.27 23.37
C THR A 253 -0.90 8.36 23.23
N ILE A 254 0.29 8.95 23.00
CA ILE A 254 1.54 8.20 22.87
C ILE A 254 1.88 7.47 24.18
N LYS A 255 1.65 8.09 25.33
CA LYS A 255 1.87 7.46 26.64
C LYS A 255 0.92 6.31 26.90
N ALA A 256 -0.38 6.51 26.68
CA ALA A 256 -1.39 5.48 26.89
C ALA A 256 -1.14 4.25 26.00
N LYS A 257 -0.82 4.47 24.72
CA LYS A 257 -0.49 3.39 23.78
C LYS A 257 0.90 2.78 24.00
N GLY A 258 1.78 3.46 24.71
CA GLY A 258 3.17 3.01 24.94
C GLY A 258 3.40 2.23 26.22
N GLU A 259 2.41 2.16 27.11
CA GLU A 259 2.58 1.66 28.48
C GLU A 259 2.93 0.17 28.54
N ALA A 260 2.26 -0.66 27.73
CA ALA A 260 2.35 -2.12 27.78
C ALA A 260 3.80 -2.64 27.56
N ASP A 261 4.51 -2.05 26.61
CA ASP A 261 5.81 -2.55 26.14
C ASP A 261 6.99 -1.73 26.66
N ARG A 262 6.75 -0.83 27.62
CA ARG A 262 7.78 0.07 28.18
C ARG A 262 9.02 -0.67 28.68
N SER A 263 8.84 -1.81 29.36
CA SER A 263 9.95 -2.60 29.90
C SER A 263 10.81 -3.24 28.80
N GLY A 264 10.18 -3.74 27.73
CA GLY A 264 10.89 -4.29 26.59
C GLY A 264 11.63 -3.22 25.81
N VAL A 265 11.03 -2.04 25.61
CA VAL A 265 11.70 -0.87 25.03
C VAL A 265 12.95 -0.49 25.82
N VAL A 266 12.87 -0.38 27.15
CA VAL A 266 14.04 -0.09 28.01
C VAL A 266 15.14 -1.14 27.82
N SER A 267 14.79 -2.42 27.67
CA SER A 267 15.78 -3.48 27.42
C SER A 267 16.48 -3.37 26.07
N ILE A 268 15.83 -2.75 25.07
CA ILE A 268 16.33 -2.59 23.70
C ILE A 268 17.14 -1.30 23.57
N TRP A 269 16.63 -0.18 24.09
CA TRP A 269 17.25 1.14 23.98
C TRP A 269 18.31 1.41 25.06
N GLY A 270 18.25 0.70 26.18
CA GLY A 270 19.13 0.93 27.33
C GLY A 270 18.70 2.13 28.17
N ASN A 271 19.46 2.45 29.22
CA ASN A 271 19.12 3.54 30.12
C ASN A 271 19.47 4.91 29.52
N PRO A 272 18.83 6.01 29.99
CA PRO A 272 19.26 7.35 29.67
C PRO A 272 20.66 7.61 30.25
N ARG A 273 21.53 8.20 29.43
CA ARG A 273 22.91 8.53 29.82
C ARG A 273 22.93 9.74 30.75
N SER A 274 23.79 9.68 31.77
CA SER A 274 24.02 10.81 32.66
C SER A 274 24.72 11.98 31.95
N GLY A 275 24.34 13.22 32.27
CA GLY A 275 25.03 14.43 31.80
C GLY A 275 24.59 14.95 30.43
N VAL A 276 23.61 14.32 29.79
CA VAL A 276 22.94 14.85 28.59
C VAL A 276 21.89 15.87 29.03
N SER A 277 21.98 17.10 28.53
CA SER A 277 21.01 18.18 28.81
C SER A 277 20.13 18.41 27.59
N MET A 278 18.82 18.52 27.81
CA MET A 278 17.81 18.82 26.79
C MET A 278 17.05 20.13 27.07
N SER A 279 17.61 21.01 27.90
CA SER A 279 16.97 22.26 28.35
C SER A 279 16.66 23.28 27.25
N ASP A 280 17.30 23.16 26.08
CA ASP A 280 17.06 23.96 24.88
C ASP A 280 15.98 23.37 23.97
N VAL A 281 15.42 22.21 24.32
CA VAL A 281 14.42 21.50 23.51
C VAL A 281 13.01 21.77 24.02
N THR A 282 12.15 22.19 23.10
CA THR A 282 10.69 22.18 23.29
C THR A 282 10.09 21.18 22.32
N ILE A 283 9.37 20.19 22.83
CA ILE A 283 8.67 19.18 22.06
C ILE A 283 7.21 19.62 21.90
N SER A 284 6.72 19.66 20.67
CA SER A 284 5.31 19.90 20.35
C SER A 284 4.81 18.86 19.35
N LYS A 285 3.49 18.76 19.15
CA LYS A 285 2.95 17.96 18.04
C LYS A 285 3.49 18.46 16.69
N GLN A 286 3.63 19.79 16.53
CA GLN A 286 4.17 20.41 15.33
C GLN A 286 5.60 19.96 15.00
N THR A 287 6.40 19.54 15.99
CA THR A 287 7.73 18.93 15.77
C THR A 287 7.68 17.78 14.77
N PHE A 288 6.58 17.01 14.73
CA PHE A 288 6.40 15.86 13.83
C PHE A 288 5.66 16.21 12.53
N GLU A 289 5.28 17.48 12.32
CA GLU A 289 4.60 17.98 11.13
C GLU A 289 5.53 18.81 10.22
N ILE A 290 6.75 19.11 10.69
CA ILE A 290 7.77 19.89 10.00
C ILE A 290 9.05 19.06 9.87
N TYR A 291 9.50 18.78 8.64
CA TYR A 291 10.62 17.85 8.41
C TYR A 291 11.90 18.27 9.12
N LYS A 292 12.27 19.55 9.06
CA LYS A 292 13.47 20.05 9.73
C LYS A 292 13.41 19.82 11.25
N ASP A 293 12.27 20.08 11.87
CA ASP A 293 12.09 19.91 13.32
C ASP A 293 12.07 18.42 13.70
N THR A 294 11.48 17.55 12.86
CA THR A 294 11.55 16.09 13.02
C THR A 294 12.98 15.58 12.97
N LEU A 295 13.79 16.06 12.01
CA LEU A 295 15.21 15.69 11.87
C LEU A 295 16.03 16.16 13.07
N ASP A 296 15.81 17.39 13.54
CA ASP A 296 16.47 17.94 14.72
C ASP A 296 16.08 17.17 15.99
N PHE A 297 14.80 16.84 16.15
CA PHE A 297 14.33 15.98 17.24
C PHE A 297 15.03 14.62 17.21
N ALA A 298 15.06 13.96 16.06
CA ALA A 298 15.67 12.64 15.90
C ALA A 298 17.17 12.66 16.24
N ALA A 299 17.90 13.67 15.75
CA ALA A 299 19.32 13.84 16.03
C ALA A 299 19.60 14.06 17.52
N LYS A 300 18.80 14.89 18.20
CA LYS A 300 18.96 15.14 19.65
C LYS A 300 18.61 13.89 20.45
N ALA A 301 17.46 13.29 20.20
CA ALA A 301 16.98 12.11 20.92
C ALA A 301 17.92 10.89 20.80
N GLN A 302 18.58 10.71 19.65
CA GLN A 302 19.55 9.62 19.45
C GLN A 302 20.69 9.61 20.47
N SER A 303 21.11 10.78 20.96
CA SER A 303 22.24 10.89 21.89
C SER A 303 21.93 10.43 23.32
N LEU A 304 20.64 10.23 23.65
CA LEU A 304 20.15 10.16 25.01
C LEU A 304 20.36 8.80 25.68
N PHE A 305 20.36 7.69 24.94
CA PHE A 305 20.40 6.34 25.52
C PHE A 305 21.73 5.63 25.27
N GLU A 306 22.06 4.67 26.13
CA GLU A 306 23.29 3.88 26.05
C GLU A 306 23.42 3.15 24.70
N ASN A 307 22.37 2.44 24.25
CA ASN A 307 22.44 1.63 23.03
C ASN A 307 22.27 2.46 21.75
N SER A 308 21.62 3.63 21.81
CA SER A 308 21.50 4.56 20.69
C SER A 308 22.77 5.39 20.49
N TYR A 309 23.47 5.73 21.59
CA TYR A 309 24.79 6.36 21.54
C TYR A 309 25.90 5.40 21.10
N ASN A 310 25.76 4.10 21.43
CA ASN A 310 26.61 3.02 20.98
C ASN A 310 28.11 3.34 21.10
N ASN A 311 28.57 3.65 22.32
CA ASN A 311 29.99 3.97 22.58
C ASN A 311 30.58 5.05 21.65
N ASN A 312 29.83 6.14 21.43
CA ASN A 312 30.20 7.24 20.52
C ASN A 312 30.21 6.85 19.04
N ASP A 313 29.40 5.86 18.66
CA ASP A 313 29.21 5.40 17.29
C ASP A 313 27.71 5.21 16.97
N PRO A 314 26.91 6.28 17.07
CA PRO A 314 25.45 6.19 17.00
C PRO A 314 24.94 5.77 15.62
N VAL A 315 25.73 5.97 14.56
CA VAL A 315 25.37 5.54 13.20
C VAL A 315 25.35 4.01 13.08
N ASN A 316 26.18 3.31 13.86
CA ASN A 316 26.26 1.85 13.90
C ASN A 316 25.40 1.24 15.03
N ALA A 317 24.56 2.04 15.68
CA ALA A 317 23.62 1.55 16.69
C ALA A 317 22.62 0.56 16.08
N GLN A 318 22.05 -0.31 16.92
CA GLN A 318 20.93 -1.18 16.50
C GLN A 318 19.57 -0.48 16.58
N VAL A 319 19.53 0.71 17.20
CA VAL A 319 18.32 1.50 17.41
C VAL A 319 18.52 2.90 16.85
N HIS A 320 17.47 3.42 16.21
CA HIS A 320 17.47 4.74 15.58
C HIS A 320 16.16 5.45 15.86
N VAL A 321 16.17 6.77 16.01
CA VAL A 321 14.92 7.50 16.27
C VAL A 321 14.03 7.53 15.03
N PHE A 322 14.58 7.85 13.86
CA PHE A 322 13.84 8.02 12.63
C PHE A 322 14.33 7.09 11.51
N GLY A 323 13.42 6.30 10.93
CA GLY A 323 13.66 5.53 9.70
C GLY A 323 12.98 6.14 8.48
N VAL A 324 13.65 6.17 7.33
CA VAL A 324 13.04 6.62 6.07
C VAL A 324 13.13 5.54 5.00
N ASP A 325 11.96 5.12 4.51
CA ASP A 325 11.83 4.32 3.30
C ASP A 325 11.84 5.26 2.08
N GLY A 326 12.63 4.95 1.06
CA GLY A 326 12.62 5.71 -0.19
C GLY A 326 13.02 7.18 -0.02
N SER A 327 14.29 7.41 0.29
CA SER A 327 14.91 8.73 0.48
C SER A 327 14.65 9.78 -0.63
N PRO A 328 14.43 9.44 -1.92
CA PRO A 328 14.07 10.45 -2.90
C PRO A 328 12.76 11.18 -2.57
N SER A 329 11.77 10.48 -2.00
CA SER A 329 10.46 11.07 -1.66
C SER A 329 10.59 12.15 -0.57
N LEU A 330 11.44 11.92 0.43
CA LEU A 330 11.79 12.91 1.45
C LEU A 330 12.37 14.18 0.81
N LEU A 331 13.33 14.03 -0.11
CA LEU A 331 13.95 15.17 -0.81
C LEU A 331 12.92 15.92 -1.67
N PHE A 332 12.10 15.20 -2.44
CA PHE A 332 11.17 15.83 -3.38
C PHE A 332 10.05 16.57 -2.65
N GLN A 333 9.46 15.95 -1.63
CA GLN A 333 8.42 16.56 -0.82
C GLN A 333 8.95 17.79 -0.06
N SER A 334 10.14 17.65 0.56
CA SER A 334 10.79 18.76 1.27
C SER A 334 11.10 19.92 0.33
N LEU A 335 11.67 19.63 -0.85
CA LEU A 335 12.01 20.66 -1.81
C LEU A 335 10.77 21.36 -2.37
N TYR A 336 9.74 20.60 -2.74
CA TYR A 336 8.53 21.19 -3.31
C TYR A 336 7.80 22.08 -2.28
N SER A 337 7.84 21.73 -0.99
CA SER A 337 7.36 22.61 0.07
C SER A 337 8.24 23.85 0.23
N GLU A 338 9.55 23.65 0.18
CA GLU A 338 10.55 24.70 0.35
C GLU A 338 10.49 25.80 -0.72
N ILE A 339 10.10 25.43 -1.94
CA ILE A 339 9.92 26.34 -3.09
C ILE A 339 8.47 26.80 -3.27
N ASP A 340 7.62 26.68 -2.24
CA ASP A 340 6.20 27.09 -2.28
C ASP A 340 5.41 26.47 -3.45
N ALA A 341 5.68 25.20 -3.77
CA ALA A 341 5.02 24.43 -4.84
C ALA A 341 5.19 24.98 -6.27
N GLU A 342 6.30 25.66 -6.54
CA GLU A 342 6.63 26.17 -7.87
C GLU A 342 7.32 25.11 -8.75
N ASP A 343 6.57 24.48 -9.66
CA ASP A 343 7.04 23.38 -10.53
C ASP A 343 8.38 23.66 -11.22
N LEU A 344 8.53 24.83 -11.86
CA LEU A 344 9.73 25.18 -12.63
C LEU A 344 11.00 25.33 -11.77
N LYS A 345 10.87 25.35 -10.44
CA LYS A 345 11.98 25.41 -9.49
C LYS A 345 12.35 24.03 -8.93
N MET A 346 11.66 22.96 -9.34
CA MET A 346 11.98 21.58 -8.95
C MET A 346 13.25 21.05 -9.65
N ILE A 347 13.79 19.97 -9.09
CA ILE A 347 14.91 19.23 -9.68
C ILE A 347 14.54 18.60 -11.02
N SER A 348 13.26 18.28 -11.21
CA SER A 348 12.68 17.79 -12.44
C SER A 348 11.33 18.44 -12.67
N TYR A 349 11.08 18.95 -13.87
CA TYR A 349 9.83 19.64 -14.20
C TYR A 349 9.49 19.52 -15.68
N ALA A 350 8.18 19.54 -15.98
CA ALA A 350 7.69 19.51 -17.34
C ALA A 350 7.59 20.92 -17.94
N THR A 351 7.87 21.03 -19.24
CA THR A 351 7.66 22.23 -20.06
C THR A 351 7.10 21.83 -21.42
N LYS A 352 6.64 22.80 -22.21
CA LYS A 352 6.26 22.57 -23.60
C LYS A 352 7.29 23.20 -24.54
N SER A 353 7.74 22.42 -25.53
CA SER A 353 8.57 22.88 -26.64
C SER A 353 7.89 22.45 -27.94
N GLU A 354 7.59 23.39 -28.83
CA GLU A 354 6.86 23.16 -30.09
C GLU A 354 5.53 22.39 -29.92
N GLY A 355 4.87 22.60 -28.77
CA GLY A 355 3.62 21.92 -28.41
C GLY A 355 3.79 20.52 -27.82
N ILE A 356 5.01 19.98 -27.77
CA ILE A 356 5.32 18.67 -27.14
C ILE A 356 5.80 18.90 -25.71
N THR A 357 5.30 18.10 -24.77
CA THR A 357 5.79 18.08 -23.40
C THR A 357 7.19 17.47 -23.32
N GLN A 358 8.12 18.19 -22.68
CA GLN A 358 9.50 17.77 -22.38
C GLN A 358 9.75 17.85 -20.88
N VAL A 359 10.56 16.94 -20.33
CA VAL A 359 10.93 16.96 -18.91
C VAL A 359 12.38 17.35 -18.74
N ASN A 360 12.63 18.39 -17.95
CA ASN A 360 13.98 18.84 -17.64
C ASN A 360 14.49 18.14 -16.38
N PHE A 361 15.71 17.59 -16.41
CA PHE A 361 16.40 17.01 -15.24
C PHE A 361 17.68 17.77 -14.84
N GLY A 362 18.00 18.84 -15.56
CA GLY A 362 19.27 19.55 -15.47
C GLY A 362 19.37 20.56 -14.33
N SER A 363 18.28 20.85 -13.59
CA SER A 363 18.24 21.90 -12.58
C SER A 363 19.34 21.75 -11.52
N LEU A 364 19.62 20.52 -11.08
CA LEU A 364 20.67 20.23 -10.09
C LEU A 364 22.10 20.34 -10.63
N LYS A 365 22.31 20.45 -11.95
CA LYS A 365 23.66 20.73 -12.51
C LYS A 365 24.01 22.21 -12.43
N ASN A 366 23.01 23.08 -12.39
CA ASN A 366 23.21 24.52 -12.35
C ASN A 366 23.27 24.99 -10.89
N THR A 367 24.48 25.33 -10.43
CA THR A 367 24.72 25.78 -9.05
C THR A 367 24.00 27.09 -8.69
N ALA A 368 23.60 27.88 -9.68
CA ALA A 368 22.82 29.11 -9.48
C ALA A 368 21.30 28.85 -9.45
N SER A 369 20.83 27.63 -9.70
CA SER A 369 19.40 27.33 -9.70
C SER A 369 18.84 27.31 -8.26
N THR A 370 17.54 27.64 -8.14
CA THR A 370 16.83 27.47 -6.86
C THR A 370 16.82 26.02 -6.42
N ALA A 371 16.64 25.07 -7.36
CA ALA A 371 16.67 23.64 -7.08
C ALA A 371 18.00 23.23 -6.42
N TYR A 372 19.15 23.61 -6.99
CA TYR A 372 20.46 23.29 -6.41
C TYR A 372 20.61 23.88 -5.01
N THR A 373 20.33 25.18 -4.86
CA THR A 373 20.52 25.90 -3.60
C THR A 373 19.67 25.28 -2.48
N LYS A 374 18.38 25.06 -2.75
CA LYS A 374 17.44 24.52 -1.76
C LYS A 374 17.65 23.04 -1.48
N SER A 375 17.96 22.23 -2.50
CA SER A 375 18.35 20.84 -2.28
C SER A 375 19.64 20.72 -1.47
N SER A 376 20.61 21.64 -1.64
CA SER A 376 21.84 21.65 -0.83
C SER A 376 21.55 21.94 0.64
N GLU A 377 20.64 22.89 0.94
CA GLU A 377 20.19 23.19 2.30
C GLU A 377 19.51 21.96 2.94
N ILE A 378 18.55 21.36 2.23
CA ILE A 378 17.81 20.17 2.68
C ILE A 378 18.76 18.99 2.91
N TYR A 379 19.62 18.69 1.93
CA TYR A 379 20.60 17.62 2.02
C TYR A 379 21.52 17.80 3.22
N SER A 380 21.94 19.03 3.53
CA SER A 380 22.82 19.30 4.66
C SER A 380 22.17 18.93 6.00
N GLU A 381 20.88 19.21 6.18
CA GLU A 381 20.16 18.82 7.39
C GLU A 381 19.93 17.31 7.45
N ILE A 382 19.60 16.66 6.32
CA ILE A 382 19.51 15.19 6.24
C ILE A 382 20.86 14.55 6.61
N ALA A 383 21.97 15.05 6.04
CA ALA A 383 23.31 14.53 6.29
C ALA A 383 23.72 14.66 7.76
N LYS A 384 23.39 15.78 8.42
CA LYS A 384 23.61 15.95 9.86
C LYS A 384 22.82 14.93 10.68
N ALA A 385 21.55 14.70 10.35
CA ALA A 385 20.71 13.73 11.03
C ALA A 385 21.18 12.28 10.82
N VAL A 386 21.71 11.95 9.63
CA VAL A 386 22.32 10.64 9.37
C VAL A 386 23.62 10.49 10.15
N GLN A 387 24.48 11.51 10.16
CA GLN A 387 25.76 11.47 10.88
C GLN A 387 25.60 11.42 12.41
N SER A 388 24.52 11.97 12.95
CA SER A 388 24.19 11.83 14.37
C SER A 388 23.65 10.44 14.72
N GLY A 389 23.34 9.61 13.72
CA GLY A 389 22.65 8.32 13.86
C GLY A 389 21.15 8.44 14.12
N GLY A 390 20.61 9.66 14.23
CA GLY A 390 19.19 9.88 14.53
C GLY A 390 18.27 9.54 13.35
N LEU A 391 18.78 9.69 12.12
CA LEU A 391 18.11 9.26 10.90
C LEU A 391 18.85 8.06 10.29
N LYS A 392 18.11 6.99 10.00
CA LYS A 392 18.57 5.86 9.18
C LYS A 392 17.83 5.86 7.84
N LEU A 393 18.61 5.92 6.76
CA LEU A 393 18.10 5.79 5.39
C LEU A 393 18.13 4.31 5.01
N PHE A 394 16.98 3.75 4.67
CA PHE A 394 16.89 2.36 4.22
C PHE A 394 17.09 2.31 2.70
N PRO A 395 18.04 1.49 2.21
CA PRO A 395 18.27 1.35 0.77
C PRO A 395 17.13 0.60 0.10
N GLY A 396 17.04 0.73 -1.23
CA GLY A 396 16.01 0.08 -2.04
C GLY A 396 15.88 -1.42 -1.73
N GLY A 397 14.65 -1.83 -1.35
CA GLY A 397 14.32 -3.21 -0.98
C GLY A 397 14.47 -3.54 0.52
N GLN A 398 14.98 -2.62 1.34
CA GLN A 398 14.88 -2.67 2.79
C GLN A 398 13.81 -1.70 3.27
N PHE A 399 13.15 -2.03 4.39
CA PHE A 399 12.05 -1.24 4.94
C PHE A 399 12.25 -1.02 6.44
N SER A 400 11.98 0.19 6.90
CA SER A 400 12.01 0.59 8.31
C SER A 400 11.12 -0.32 9.18
N SER A 401 10.00 -0.79 8.63
CA SER A 401 9.06 -1.71 9.28
C SER A 401 9.72 -2.96 9.86
N GLY A 402 10.78 -3.48 9.22
CA GLY A 402 11.53 -4.63 9.70
C GLY A 402 12.26 -4.36 11.03
N ASP A 403 12.72 -3.13 11.26
CA ASP A 403 13.35 -2.72 12.53
C ASP A 403 12.28 -2.18 13.51
N GLN A 404 11.30 -1.43 13.01
CA GLN A 404 10.26 -0.79 13.82
C GLN A 404 9.37 -1.81 14.55
N THR A 405 9.03 -2.93 13.90
CA THR A 405 8.23 -4.00 14.52
C THR A 405 8.92 -4.67 15.71
N HIS A 406 10.22 -4.42 15.91
CA HIS A 406 11.01 -4.89 17.05
C HIS A 406 11.44 -3.74 17.98
N HIS A 407 10.69 -2.65 18.00
CA HIS A 407 10.97 -1.41 18.76
C HIS A 407 12.37 -0.83 18.53
N ARG A 408 13.02 -1.08 17.39
CA ARG A 408 14.33 -0.48 17.07
C ARG A 408 14.23 0.90 16.44
N ILE A 409 13.01 1.32 16.07
CA ILE A 409 12.72 2.62 15.48
C ILE A 409 11.56 3.27 16.21
N ALA A 410 11.70 4.56 16.55
CA ALA A 410 10.65 5.32 17.22
C ALA A 410 9.54 5.74 16.27
N PHE A 411 9.92 6.19 15.08
CA PHE A 411 8.98 6.44 14.01
C PHE A 411 9.64 6.30 12.64
N SER A 412 8.86 6.03 11.62
CA SER A 412 9.38 5.91 10.26
C SER A 412 8.42 6.40 9.19
N THR A 413 8.98 6.77 8.04
CA THR A 413 8.17 7.03 6.84
C THR A 413 8.09 5.78 5.97
N GLY A 414 6.89 5.51 5.43
CA GLY A 414 6.64 4.44 4.47
C GLY A 414 5.40 4.71 3.62
N SER A 415 5.08 3.81 2.69
CA SER A 415 3.89 3.93 1.81
C SER A 415 2.62 3.42 2.49
N THR A 416 1.49 4.13 2.34
CA THR A 416 0.20 3.73 2.97
C THR A 416 -0.27 2.33 2.56
N ALA A 417 0.21 1.79 1.44
CA ALA A 417 -0.02 0.40 1.02
C ALA A 417 0.65 -0.65 1.95
N GLY A 418 1.55 -0.24 2.84
CA GLY A 418 2.32 -1.10 3.74
C GLY A 418 1.81 -1.20 5.17
N TYR A 419 0.56 -0.81 5.46
CA TYR A 419 0.00 -0.75 6.82
C TYR A 419 0.27 -2.00 7.67
N THR A 420 -0.06 -3.18 7.13
CA THR A 420 0.03 -4.46 7.85
C THR A 420 1.47 -4.94 8.08
N HIS A 421 2.47 -4.27 7.52
CA HIS A 421 3.89 -4.56 7.77
C HIS A 421 4.44 -3.82 8.99
N ASN A 422 3.74 -2.80 9.50
CA ASN A 422 4.25 -1.91 10.53
C ASN A 422 3.96 -2.38 11.97
N TYR A 423 3.31 -3.52 12.14
CA TYR A 423 3.03 -4.14 13.43
C TYR A 423 3.06 -5.66 13.30
N ILE A 424 3.29 -6.35 14.41
CA ILE A 424 3.05 -7.78 14.52
C ILE A 424 1.60 -7.97 14.94
N ALA A 425 0.82 -8.73 14.19
CA ALA A 425 -0.58 -9.01 14.53
C ALA A 425 -0.69 -9.91 15.79
N ASP A 426 -1.79 -9.78 16.53
CA ASP A 426 -2.07 -10.70 17.65
C ASP A 426 -2.29 -12.11 17.12
N THR A 427 -1.26 -12.94 17.26
CA THR A 427 -1.25 -14.32 16.81
C THR A 427 -1.37 -15.21 18.03
N LYS A 428 -2.48 -15.94 18.12
CA LYS A 428 -2.65 -16.97 19.14
C LYS A 428 -1.72 -18.12 18.82
N ILE A 429 -1.00 -18.60 19.82
CA ILE A 429 -0.11 -19.75 19.70
C ILE A 429 -0.73 -20.90 20.48
N TYR A 430 -0.87 -22.04 19.83
CA TYR A 430 -1.24 -23.29 20.48
C TYR A 430 0.02 -24.11 20.70
N SER A 431 0.26 -24.54 21.94
CA SER A 431 1.47 -25.28 22.30
C SER A 431 1.20 -26.43 23.27
N LYS A 432 1.99 -27.50 23.15
CA LYS A 432 2.07 -28.58 24.12
C LYS A 432 3.54 -28.87 24.35
N GLY A 433 3.96 -28.66 25.60
CA GLY A 433 5.36 -28.65 26.02
C GLY A 433 6.26 -27.79 25.13
N SER A 434 7.44 -28.30 24.80
CA SER A 434 8.47 -27.53 24.08
C SER A 434 8.55 -27.82 22.59
N SER A 435 7.96 -28.93 22.15
CA SER A 435 8.16 -29.46 20.79
C SER A 435 6.95 -29.28 19.87
N ILE A 436 5.74 -29.16 20.42
CA ILE A 436 4.51 -28.94 19.63
C ILE A 436 4.10 -27.48 19.75
N LYS A 437 4.20 -26.74 18.65
CA LYS A 437 3.83 -25.33 18.59
C LYS A 437 3.35 -24.96 17.18
N PHE A 438 2.22 -24.27 17.10
CA PHE A 438 1.70 -23.70 15.86
C PHE A 438 0.87 -22.44 16.14
N ASN A 439 0.74 -21.56 15.15
CA ASN A 439 -0.09 -20.36 15.24
C ASN A 439 -1.56 -20.71 14.96
N GLY A 440 -2.49 -19.97 15.53
CA GLY A 440 -3.95 -20.06 15.31
C GLY A 440 -4.49 -19.15 14.21
N ASP A 441 -3.63 -18.33 13.60
CA ASP A 441 -3.96 -17.38 12.54
C ASP A 441 -3.46 -17.88 11.17
N LEU A 442 -4.41 -18.22 10.29
CA LEU A 442 -4.15 -18.68 8.92
C LEU A 442 -3.54 -17.60 8.01
N ILE A 443 -3.68 -16.31 8.35
CA ILE A 443 -3.07 -15.19 7.59
C ILE A 443 -1.56 -15.18 7.79
N GLN A 444 -1.14 -15.37 9.04
CA GLN A 444 0.24 -15.17 9.50
C GLN A 444 1.06 -16.46 9.43
N ASP A 445 0.47 -17.62 9.73
CA ASP A 445 1.17 -18.90 9.68
C ASP A 445 0.83 -19.71 8.44
N ARG A 446 1.58 -19.39 7.40
CA ARG A 446 1.51 -20.03 6.07
C ARG A 446 2.14 -21.43 6.06
N SER A 447 2.70 -21.87 7.18
CA SER A 447 3.55 -23.05 7.25
C SER A 447 2.91 -24.21 8.00
N THR A 448 2.16 -23.94 9.08
CA THR A 448 1.57 -24.97 9.93
C THR A 448 0.07 -25.13 9.68
N MET A 449 -0.71 -24.05 9.52
CA MET A 449 -2.15 -24.15 9.27
C MET A 449 -2.45 -24.01 7.78
N VAL A 450 -3.15 -24.98 7.21
CA VAL A 450 -3.40 -25.00 5.76
C VAL A 450 -4.85 -25.39 5.46
N SER A 451 -5.50 -24.64 4.56
CA SER A 451 -6.81 -25.04 4.03
C SER A 451 -6.64 -26.13 2.98
N ILE A 452 -7.64 -26.99 2.84
CA ILE A 452 -7.63 -28.05 1.85
C ILE A 452 -8.44 -27.62 0.62
N ASN A 453 -7.84 -27.77 -0.56
CA ASN A 453 -8.54 -27.73 -1.84
C ASN A 453 -8.56 -29.14 -2.43
N THR A 454 -9.75 -29.64 -2.74
CA THR A 454 -9.96 -30.99 -3.26
C THR A 454 -9.89 -31.09 -4.78
N ARG A 455 -9.70 -29.97 -5.51
CA ARG A 455 -9.45 -30.00 -6.96
C ARG A 455 -8.07 -30.60 -7.25
N LYS A 456 -8.05 -31.75 -7.93
CA LYS A 456 -6.86 -32.52 -8.29
C LYS A 456 -6.41 -32.20 -9.72
N ASN A 457 -5.12 -32.03 -9.95
CA ASN A 457 -4.53 -31.86 -11.29
C ASN A 457 -3.73 -33.08 -11.76
N GLY A 458 -3.65 -34.16 -10.96
CA GLY A 458 -2.92 -35.38 -11.30
C GLY A 458 -3.51 -36.64 -10.63
N THR A 459 -3.14 -37.83 -11.13
CA THR A 459 -3.67 -39.12 -10.68
C THR A 459 -3.18 -39.56 -9.30
N ASP A 460 -2.05 -39.03 -8.85
CA ASP A 460 -1.40 -39.36 -7.57
C ASP A 460 -1.54 -38.26 -6.50
N GLU A 461 -2.22 -37.17 -6.82
CA GLU A 461 -2.60 -36.13 -5.85
C GLU A 461 -3.82 -36.60 -5.02
N VAL A 462 -3.66 -36.62 -3.70
CA VAL A 462 -4.75 -36.89 -2.75
C VAL A 462 -5.52 -35.60 -2.47
N ALA A 463 -4.80 -34.50 -2.23
CA ALA A 463 -5.36 -33.17 -1.99
C ALA A 463 -4.34 -32.08 -2.34
N ARG A 464 -4.78 -30.81 -2.37
CA ARG A 464 -3.89 -29.64 -2.45
C ARG A 464 -4.02 -28.77 -1.20
N LEU A 465 -2.88 -28.32 -0.70
CA LEU A 465 -2.75 -27.49 0.49
C LEU A 465 -2.68 -26.02 0.05
N SER A 466 -3.58 -25.17 0.57
CA SER A 466 -3.90 -23.83 0.05
C SER A 466 -2.78 -22.77 0.15
N ARG A 467 -3.06 -21.59 -0.43
CA ARG A 467 -2.22 -20.42 -0.77
C ARG A 467 -1.15 -20.63 -1.85
N PHE A 468 -0.36 -21.72 -1.78
CA PHE A 468 0.62 -22.05 -2.83
C PHE A 468 0.22 -23.26 -3.67
N GLY A 469 -0.87 -23.95 -3.29
CA GLY A 469 -1.39 -25.09 -4.04
C GLY A 469 -0.48 -26.32 -3.96
N ASN A 470 0.27 -26.47 -2.86
CA ASN A 470 1.24 -27.54 -2.69
C ASN A 470 0.52 -28.90 -2.66
N PRO A 471 0.96 -29.90 -3.44
CA PRO A 471 0.30 -31.19 -3.51
C PRO A 471 0.56 -32.05 -2.27
N LEU A 472 -0.47 -32.77 -1.82
CA LEU A 472 -0.38 -33.89 -0.90
C LEU A 472 -0.56 -35.18 -1.70
N TYR A 473 0.50 -35.96 -1.81
CA TYR A 473 0.58 -37.13 -2.66
C TYR A 473 0.30 -38.43 -1.91
N LYS A 474 -0.11 -39.45 -2.67
CA LYS A 474 -0.20 -40.84 -2.20
C LYS A 474 1.14 -41.34 -1.68
N SER A 475 1.10 -42.32 -0.81
CA SER A 475 2.28 -42.99 -0.24
C SER A 475 3.20 -43.63 -1.29
N THR A 476 2.66 -43.96 -2.46
CA THR A 476 3.37 -44.57 -3.59
C THR A 476 4.02 -43.57 -4.56
N HIS A 477 3.84 -42.26 -4.35
CA HIS A 477 4.32 -41.23 -5.27
C HIS A 477 5.85 -41.20 -5.36
N LYS A 478 6.35 -41.07 -6.59
CA LYS A 478 7.79 -40.92 -6.86
C LYS A 478 8.13 -39.45 -7.02
N ILE A 479 9.08 -38.98 -6.21
CA ILE A 479 9.49 -37.57 -6.16
C ILE A 479 10.16 -37.15 -7.47
N ASP A 480 9.68 -36.05 -8.05
CA ASP A 480 10.33 -35.30 -9.13
C ASP A 480 10.92 -33.97 -8.62
N LYS A 481 11.81 -33.35 -9.41
CA LYS A 481 12.43 -32.04 -9.13
C LYS A 481 11.41 -30.92 -8.92
N ASP A 482 10.22 -31.05 -9.51
CA ASP A 482 9.13 -30.08 -9.43
C ASP A 482 8.29 -30.27 -8.14
N ASP A 483 8.52 -31.34 -7.36
CA ASP A 483 7.77 -31.67 -6.14
C ASP A 483 8.31 -31.04 -4.86
N LYS A 484 9.31 -30.15 -4.93
CA LYS A 484 10.11 -29.64 -3.78
C LYS A 484 9.32 -29.12 -2.57
N TYR A 485 8.03 -28.80 -2.75
CA TYR A 485 7.14 -28.29 -1.70
C TYR A 485 5.93 -29.19 -1.38
N GLY A 486 5.83 -30.35 -2.04
CA GLY A 486 4.78 -31.35 -1.81
C GLY A 486 5.01 -32.16 -0.53
N LEU A 487 3.94 -32.79 -0.05
CA LEU A 487 3.97 -33.74 1.06
C LEU A 487 3.57 -35.12 0.55
N ILE A 488 4.15 -36.17 1.11
CA ILE A 488 3.89 -37.58 0.74
C ILE A 488 3.47 -38.33 1.99
N PHE A 489 2.36 -39.07 1.94
CA PHE A 489 1.98 -39.96 3.05
C PHE A 489 3.07 -40.97 3.34
N LEU A 490 3.33 -41.21 4.63
CA LEU A 490 4.40 -42.12 5.03
C LEU A 490 4.10 -43.57 4.63
N ASP A 491 2.81 -43.95 4.64
CA ASP A 491 2.31 -45.27 4.27
C ASP A 491 0.85 -45.22 3.81
N ALA A 492 0.37 -46.34 3.28
CA ALA A 492 -0.99 -46.49 2.77
C ALA A 492 -2.07 -46.43 3.87
N GLU A 493 -1.72 -46.69 5.14
CA GLU A 493 -2.66 -46.60 6.26
C GLU A 493 -3.00 -45.15 6.56
N ASN A 494 -1.98 -44.29 6.66
CA ASN A 494 -2.13 -42.85 6.84
C ASN A 494 -2.88 -42.21 5.66
N GLU A 495 -2.56 -42.62 4.44
CA GLU A 495 -3.28 -42.21 3.23
C GLU A 495 -4.76 -42.59 3.30
N LYS A 496 -5.06 -43.87 3.58
CA LYS A 496 -6.43 -44.36 3.66
C LYS A 496 -7.22 -43.62 4.74
N ALA A 497 -6.68 -43.51 5.95
CA ALA A 497 -7.33 -42.82 7.06
C ALA A 497 -7.65 -41.36 6.74
N PHE A 498 -6.76 -40.66 6.01
CA PHE A 498 -7.03 -39.30 5.55
C PHE A 498 -8.14 -39.27 4.50
N THR A 499 -8.06 -40.13 3.49
CA THR A 499 -9.05 -40.17 2.41
C THR A 499 -10.45 -40.52 2.89
N ASP A 500 -10.58 -41.40 3.88
CA ASP A 500 -11.86 -41.76 4.48
C ASP A 500 -12.50 -40.55 5.20
N GLN A 501 -11.68 -39.76 5.93
CA GLN A 501 -12.12 -38.55 6.62
C GLN A 501 -12.46 -37.41 5.65
N LEU A 502 -11.70 -37.29 4.56
CA LEU A 502 -11.97 -36.34 3.50
C LEU A 502 -13.25 -36.69 2.72
N ALA A 503 -13.48 -37.97 2.43
CA ALA A 503 -14.69 -38.44 1.74
C ALA A 503 -15.96 -38.29 2.59
N ALA A 504 -15.83 -38.33 3.92
CA ALA A 504 -16.91 -37.99 4.85
C ALA A 504 -17.19 -36.47 4.92
N SER A 505 -16.38 -35.64 4.25
CA SER A 505 -16.59 -34.20 4.16
C SER A 505 -17.54 -33.87 3.00
N THR A 506 -18.66 -33.22 3.31
CA THR A 506 -19.66 -32.76 2.34
C THR A 506 -19.43 -31.32 1.90
N THR A 507 -18.39 -30.67 2.42
CA THR A 507 -18.13 -29.24 2.27
C THR A 507 -17.42 -28.94 0.96
N VAL A 508 -18.17 -28.33 0.04
CA VAL A 508 -17.67 -27.73 -1.20
C VAL A 508 -16.92 -26.40 -0.93
N ASN A 509 -17.00 -25.87 0.30
CA ASN A 509 -16.67 -24.47 0.63
C ASN A 509 -15.31 -24.26 1.33
N GLY A 510 -14.38 -25.23 1.29
CA GLY A 510 -13.00 -24.99 1.78
C GLY A 510 -12.85 -24.62 3.26
N LYS A 511 -13.82 -24.94 4.12
CA LYS A 511 -13.80 -24.70 5.58
C LYS A 511 -13.09 -25.78 6.39
N ASP A 512 -12.62 -26.83 5.73
CA ASP A 512 -11.83 -27.86 6.38
C ASP A 512 -10.41 -27.34 6.65
N LEU A 513 -9.87 -27.73 7.80
CA LEU A 513 -8.59 -27.27 8.29
C LEU A 513 -7.62 -28.44 8.41
N LEU A 514 -6.39 -28.23 7.95
CA LEU A 514 -5.25 -29.10 8.21
C LEU A 514 -4.22 -28.37 9.06
N ILE A 515 -3.77 -28.98 10.14
CA ILE A 515 -2.68 -28.48 10.99
C ILE A 515 -1.48 -29.40 10.77
N LYS A 516 -0.37 -28.82 10.34
CA LYS A 516 0.90 -29.47 10.04
C LYS A 516 1.89 -29.14 11.16
N VAL A 517 2.21 -30.14 11.96
CA VAL A 517 3.16 -30.06 13.08
C VAL A 517 4.43 -30.82 12.71
N LEU A 518 5.61 -30.25 12.96
CA LEU A 518 6.87 -30.98 12.77
C LEU A 518 6.87 -32.22 13.67
N TYR A 519 7.23 -33.38 13.11
CA TYR A 519 7.21 -34.65 13.83
C TYR A 519 8.60 -35.25 13.86
N ASN A 520 9.01 -35.68 15.05
CA ASN A 520 10.24 -36.41 15.32
C ASN A 520 9.89 -37.67 16.10
N GLU A 521 10.22 -38.83 15.52
CA GLU A 521 9.92 -40.14 16.09
C GLU A 521 10.74 -40.45 17.35
N ASP A 522 11.82 -39.73 17.61
CA ASP A 522 12.61 -39.91 18.82
C ASP A 522 12.08 -39.08 20.01
N VAL A 523 11.15 -38.15 19.75
CA VAL A 523 10.56 -37.29 20.77
C VAL A 523 9.28 -37.91 21.31
N GLN A 524 9.30 -38.38 22.56
CA GLN A 524 8.16 -39.05 23.19
C GLN A 524 6.89 -38.18 23.21
N GLU A 525 7.04 -36.88 23.44
CA GLU A 525 5.94 -35.90 23.42
C GLU A 525 5.16 -35.93 22.08
N HIS A 526 5.84 -36.11 20.95
CA HIS A 526 5.18 -36.23 19.65
C HIS A 526 4.39 -37.52 19.51
N LYS A 527 4.92 -38.65 20.01
CA LYS A 527 4.22 -39.95 20.00
C LYS A 527 2.96 -39.90 20.85
N ASP A 528 3.07 -39.36 22.06
CA ASP A 528 1.96 -39.24 22.99
C ASP A 528 0.88 -38.31 22.44
N PHE A 529 1.28 -37.22 21.79
CA PHE A 529 0.34 -36.31 21.16
C PHE A 529 -0.37 -36.92 19.95
N LEU A 530 0.35 -37.62 19.05
CA LEU A 530 -0.26 -38.34 17.93
C LEU A 530 -1.28 -39.39 18.42
N LYS A 531 -0.94 -40.11 19.49
CA LYS A 531 -1.84 -41.06 20.13
C LYS A 531 -3.10 -40.37 20.66
N LEU A 532 -2.95 -39.26 21.38
CA LEU A 532 -4.07 -38.48 21.90
C LEU A 532 -5.00 -37.97 20.78
N VAL A 533 -4.43 -37.47 19.67
CA VAL A 533 -5.20 -37.04 18.49
C VAL A 533 -6.08 -38.17 17.98
N LYS A 534 -5.51 -39.37 17.81
CA LYS A 534 -6.24 -40.56 17.36
C LYS A 534 -7.30 -41.02 18.36
N GLU A 535 -7.01 -41.00 19.67
CA GLU A 535 -7.95 -41.37 20.74
C GLU A 535 -9.17 -40.45 20.79
N LYS A 536 -9.01 -39.17 20.42
CA LYS A 536 -10.09 -38.19 20.33
C LYS A 536 -10.90 -38.29 19.04
N GLY A 537 -10.65 -39.30 18.21
CA GLY A 537 -11.37 -39.51 16.95
C GLY A 537 -11.04 -38.46 15.88
N VAL A 538 -9.98 -37.68 16.08
CA VAL A 538 -9.46 -36.73 15.09
C VAL A 538 -8.44 -37.46 14.23
N PHE A 539 -8.43 -37.16 12.94
CA PHE A 539 -7.36 -37.68 12.08
C PHE A 539 -6.01 -37.12 12.54
N GLY A 540 -5.08 -38.03 12.84
CA GLY A 540 -3.67 -37.75 13.07
C GLY A 540 -2.84 -38.68 12.20
N GLY A 541 -2.24 -38.17 11.13
CA GLY A 541 -1.45 -38.98 10.20
C GLY A 541 -0.09 -38.41 9.89
N LEU A 542 0.85 -39.26 9.47
CA LEU A 542 2.24 -38.87 9.20
C LEU A 542 2.50 -38.70 7.71
N VAL A 543 3.23 -37.64 7.39
CA VAL A 543 3.72 -37.32 6.05
C VAL A 543 5.19 -36.93 6.10
N ARG A 544 5.85 -36.97 4.95
CA ARG A 544 7.20 -36.44 4.75
C ARG A 544 7.21 -35.39 3.65
N GLN A 545 8.12 -34.43 3.74
CA GLN A 545 8.34 -33.50 2.63
C GLN A 545 8.91 -34.25 1.42
N ALA A 546 8.41 -33.92 0.24
CA ALA A 546 8.97 -34.36 -1.03
C ALA A 546 10.31 -33.64 -1.25
N ASN A 547 11.39 -34.22 -0.71
CA ASN A 547 12.76 -33.78 -0.93
C ASN A 547 13.55 -34.92 -1.57
N VAL A 548 14.50 -34.58 -2.44
CA VAL A 548 15.20 -35.55 -3.32
C VAL A 548 15.92 -36.66 -2.53
N ASP A 549 16.22 -36.41 -1.26
CA ASP A 549 16.74 -37.40 -0.32
C ASP A 549 15.67 -37.82 0.71
N ALA A 550 15.22 -39.07 0.61
CA ALA A 550 14.22 -39.67 1.47
C ALA A 550 14.69 -39.86 2.94
N THR A 551 16.00 -39.75 3.21
CA THR A 551 16.59 -39.94 4.54
C THR A 551 16.72 -38.65 5.35
N THR A 552 16.60 -37.48 4.71
CA THR A 552 16.80 -36.15 5.32
C THR A 552 15.56 -35.25 5.30
N GLY A 553 14.47 -35.70 4.70
CA GLY A 553 13.22 -34.95 4.63
C GLY A 553 12.54 -34.79 5.99
N SER A 554 12.14 -33.56 6.32
CA SER A 554 11.31 -33.27 7.50
C SER A 554 10.03 -34.10 7.47
N ARG A 555 9.72 -34.75 8.60
CA ARG A 555 8.45 -35.44 8.81
C ARG A 555 7.47 -34.50 9.51
N TYR A 556 6.20 -34.63 9.15
CA TYR A 556 5.14 -33.85 9.75
C TYR A 556 4.00 -34.76 10.18
N MET A 557 3.36 -34.39 11.27
CA MET A 557 2.06 -34.88 11.65
C MET A 557 1.00 -33.93 11.10
N LEU A 558 0.01 -34.48 10.43
CA LEU A 558 -1.16 -33.80 9.94
C LEU A 558 -2.35 -34.07 10.86
N ILE A 559 -3.00 -33.01 11.32
CA ILE A 559 -4.25 -33.05 12.07
C ILE A 559 -5.34 -32.46 11.19
N TYR A 560 -6.38 -33.23 10.89
CA TYR A 560 -7.48 -32.77 10.04
C TYR A 560 -8.73 -32.50 10.86
N VAL A 561 -9.28 -31.29 10.71
CA VAL A 561 -10.47 -30.82 11.40
C VAL A 561 -11.51 -30.39 10.36
N LYS A 562 -12.58 -31.20 10.24
CA LYS A 562 -13.72 -30.90 9.38
C LYS A 562 -14.44 -29.64 9.86
N GLU A 563 -14.71 -28.72 8.94
CA GLU A 563 -15.29 -27.41 9.22
C GLU A 563 -14.56 -26.72 10.39
N GLY A 564 -13.23 -26.73 10.36
CA GLY A 564 -12.40 -26.25 11.45
C GLY A 564 -12.29 -24.72 11.54
N ARG A 565 -12.88 -23.99 10.60
CA ARG A 565 -12.79 -22.53 10.52
C ARG A 565 -14.08 -21.90 10.04
N ASP A 566 -14.31 -20.66 10.48
CA ASP A 566 -15.42 -19.84 9.98
C ASP A 566 -14.96 -18.95 8.81
N SER A 567 -13.70 -18.48 8.84
CA SER A 567 -13.04 -17.66 7.81
C SER A 567 -11.51 -17.83 7.92
N LEU A 568 -10.78 -16.76 8.25
CA LEU A 568 -9.33 -16.70 8.47
C LEU A 568 -8.87 -17.17 9.85
N THR A 569 -9.81 -17.45 10.74
CA THR A 569 -9.54 -17.91 12.11
C THR A 569 -10.17 -19.28 12.32
N ILE A 570 -9.55 -20.06 13.19
CA ILE A 570 -10.18 -21.28 13.69
C ILE A 570 -11.47 -20.94 14.43
N ASN A 571 -12.50 -21.75 14.20
CA ASN A 571 -13.78 -21.58 14.88
C ASN A 571 -13.72 -22.08 16.33
N GLN A 572 -14.75 -21.76 17.11
CA GLN A 572 -14.78 -22.13 18.53
C GLN A 572 -14.68 -23.66 18.72
N LYS A 573 -15.33 -24.46 17.87
CA LYS A 573 -15.24 -25.93 17.89
C LYS A 573 -13.79 -26.41 17.81
N THR A 574 -13.01 -25.82 16.90
CA THR A 574 -11.60 -26.17 16.74
C THR A 574 -10.79 -25.67 17.93
N LYS A 575 -11.06 -24.48 18.44
CA LYS A 575 -10.42 -24.00 19.68
C LYS A 575 -10.65 -24.98 20.82
N ASP A 576 -11.89 -25.38 21.06
CA ASP A 576 -12.27 -26.32 22.11
C ASP A 576 -11.60 -27.69 21.90
N LEU A 577 -11.52 -28.16 20.65
CA LEU A 577 -10.77 -29.38 20.33
C LEU A 577 -9.28 -29.24 20.69
N LEU A 578 -8.65 -28.13 20.30
CA LEU A 578 -7.23 -27.92 20.55
C LEU A 578 -6.95 -27.79 22.06
N THR A 579 -7.73 -26.99 22.77
CA THR A 579 -7.48 -26.66 24.19
C THR A 579 -8.03 -27.69 25.15
N ASN A 580 -9.28 -28.13 24.99
CA ASN A 580 -9.94 -29.01 25.95
C ASN A 580 -9.65 -30.49 25.66
N ASP A 581 -9.68 -30.91 24.39
CA ASP A 581 -9.50 -32.31 24.03
C ASP A 581 -8.03 -32.69 23.82
N LEU A 582 -7.31 -31.89 23.05
CA LEU A 582 -5.89 -32.13 22.75
C LEU A 582 -4.94 -31.52 23.79
N GLN A 583 -5.48 -30.74 24.74
CA GLN A 583 -4.77 -30.15 25.88
C GLN A 583 -3.59 -29.26 25.45
N LEU A 584 -3.78 -28.51 24.36
CA LEU A 584 -2.85 -27.45 23.97
C LEU A 584 -3.11 -26.22 24.84
N VAL A 585 -2.04 -25.59 25.29
CA VAL A 585 -2.09 -24.28 25.93
C VAL A 585 -2.20 -23.23 24.84
N GLU A 586 -3.27 -22.44 24.89
CA GLU A 586 -3.37 -21.20 24.15
C GLU A 586 -2.57 -20.12 24.88
N SER A 587 -1.55 -19.58 24.23
CA SER A 587 -0.77 -18.45 24.73
C SER A 587 -0.71 -17.37 23.67
N GLY A 588 -0.57 -16.12 24.10
CA GLY A 588 -0.05 -15.08 23.22
C GLY A 588 1.43 -15.33 22.92
N LYS A 589 1.94 -14.79 21.82
CA LYS A 589 3.38 -14.57 21.68
C LYS A 589 3.81 -13.55 22.76
N ASP A 590 4.96 -13.75 23.40
CA ASP A 590 5.56 -12.67 24.19
C ASP A 590 5.91 -11.54 23.21
N ARG A 591 5.11 -10.48 23.29
CA ARG A 591 5.15 -9.34 22.37
C ARG A 591 5.66 -8.08 23.06
N THR A 592 6.14 -8.18 24.29
CA THR A 592 6.68 -7.00 25.03
C THR A 592 7.87 -6.34 24.34
N LYS A 593 8.45 -7.00 23.33
CA LYS A 593 9.56 -6.54 22.48
C LYS A 593 9.15 -6.39 21.02
N GLU A 594 7.86 -6.40 20.71
CA GLU A 594 7.33 -6.33 19.35
C GLU A 594 6.19 -5.31 19.27
N LEU A 595 6.24 -4.43 18.27
CA LEU A 595 5.20 -3.40 18.10
C LEU A 595 3.86 -4.03 17.76
N ASN A 596 2.88 -3.79 18.61
CA ASN A 596 1.52 -4.28 18.47
C ASN A 596 0.67 -3.29 17.65
N ARG A 597 -0.43 -3.76 17.06
CA ARG A 597 -1.27 -2.92 16.18
C ARG A 597 -1.85 -1.73 16.94
N GLU A 598 -2.28 -1.97 18.17
CA GLU A 598 -2.93 -1.01 19.06
C GLU A 598 -1.94 0.07 19.55
N GLU A 599 -0.64 -0.22 19.49
CA GLU A 599 0.46 0.66 19.87
C GLU A 599 0.97 1.52 18.70
N LEU A 600 0.69 1.09 17.47
CA LEU A 600 0.99 1.87 16.28
C LEU A 600 0.08 3.11 16.23
N VAL A 601 0.70 4.28 16.09
CA VAL A 601 0.00 5.54 15.83
C VAL A 601 0.30 5.96 14.39
N SER A 602 -0.77 6.23 13.63
CA SER A 602 -0.69 6.71 12.25
C SER A 602 -0.70 8.24 12.25
N MET A 603 0.31 8.83 11.61
CA MET A 603 0.35 10.26 11.33
C MET A 603 0.66 10.50 9.86
N TYR A 604 0.31 11.68 9.35
CA TYR A 604 0.89 12.14 8.08
C TYR A 604 2.40 12.32 8.25
N THR A 605 3.16 12.09 7.18
CA THR A 605 4.53 12.64 7.14
C THR A 605 4.48 14.15 7.29
N PRO A 606 5.56 14.79 7.77
CA PRO A 606 5.67 16.23 7.72
C PRO A 606 5.28 16.77 6.33
N LEU A 607 4.35 17.72 6.30
CA LEU A 607 3.86 18.30 5.05
C LEU A 607 4.62 19.58 4.69
N LYS A 608 5.48 20.06 5.60
CA LYS A 608 6.32 21.24 5.39
C LYS A 608 7.78 20.92 5.64
N TRP A 609 8.68 21.62 4.94
CA TRP A 609 10.10 21.57 5.26
C TRP A 609 10.42 22.36 6.54
N ARG A 610 9.91 23.58 6.66
CA ARG A 610 10.00 24.50 7.80
C ARG A 610 8.67 25.20 8.06
N LYS A 611 8.52 25.78 9.25
CA LYS A 611 7.28 26.41 9.70
C LYS A 611 6.77 27.51 8.77
N GLU A 612 7.68 28.25 8.17
CA GLU A 612 7.41 29.41 7.33
C GLU A 612 6.94 29.06 5.91
N ASN A 613 7.09 27.80 5.45
CA ASN A 613 6.61 27.42 4.12
C ASN A 613 5.08 27.61 4.05
N LYS A 614 4.60 28.18 2.95
CA LYS A 614 3.19 28.59 2.83
C LYS A 614 2.27 27.41 2.54
N VAL A 615 2.79 26.42 1.81
CA VAL A 615 2.03 25.27 1.31
C VAL A 615 2.39 24.01 2.08
N LYS A 616 1.39 23.15 2.29
CA LYS A 616 1.53 21.78 2.77
C LYS A 616 1.58 20.86 1.56
N VAL A 617 2.67 20.11 1.44
CA VAL A 617 2.90 19.20 0.33
C VAL A 617 2.64 17.77 0.74
N ILE A 618 1.78 17.13 -0.03
CA ILE A 618 1.48 15.70 0.06
C ILE A 618 2.25 15.02 -1.07
N TYR A 619 3.02 13.99 -0.76
CA TYR A 619 3.73 13.22 -1.77
C TYR A 619 2.77 12.18 -2.39
N GLY A 620 2.30 12.46 -3.61
CA GLY A 620 1.44 11.55 -4.36
C GLY A 620 2.26 10.43 -5.00
N GLN A 621 1.83 9.20 -4.79
CA GLN A 621 2.43 8.01 -5.40
C GLN A 621 1.35 6.95 -5.69
N GLY A 622 1.80 5.81 -6.23
CA GLY A 622 0.93 4.70 -6.62
C GLY A 622 0.64 4.66 -8.13
N PRO A 623 0.28 3.49 -8.67
CA PRO A 623 0.18 3.30 -10.10
C PRO A 623 -1.08 3.98 -10.66
N SER A 624 -0.99 4.37 -11.91
CA SER A 624 -2.11 4.86 -12.70
C SER A 624 -2.55 3.79 -13.69
N LEU A 625 -3.79 3.86 -14.13
CA LEU A 625 -4.28 3.02 -15.22
C LEU A 625 -3.97 3.73 -16.54
N ILE A 626 -3.23 3.06 -17.42
CA ILE A 626 -2.73 3.62 -18.68
C ILE A 626 -3.26 2.77 -19.82
N GLY A 627 -3.86 3.43 -20.82
CA GLY A 627 -4.35 2.81 -22.04
C GLY A 627 -3.25 2.65 -23.07
N ILE A 628 -3.21 1.49 -23.74
CA ILE A 628 -2.28 1.18 -24.82
C ILE A 628 -3.09 0.98 -26.09
N HIS A 629 -2.73 1.73 -27.14
CA HIS A 629 -3.30 1.60 -28.47
C HIS A 629 -3.07 0.18 -29.01
N ALA A 630 -4.13 -0.46 -29.49
CA ALA A 630 -4.12 -1.80 -30.04
C ALA A 630 -4.67 -1.79 -31.47
N ASN A 631 -5.99 -1.61 -31.62
CA ASN A 631 -6.73 -1.49 -32.86
C ASN A 631 -8.14 -1.00 -32.51
N ASP A 632 -8.90 -0.48 -33.47
CA ASP A 632 -10.21 0.15 -33.22
C ASP A 632 -11.19 -0.74 -32.43
N THR A 633 -11.15 -2.06 -32.62
CA THR A 633 -12.04 -3.00 -31.91
C THR A 633 -11.63 -3.16 -30.46
N ASP A 634 -10.35 -3.45 -30.22
CA ASP A 634 -9.83 -3.68 -28.88
C ASP A 634 -9.72 -2.40 -28.06
N ASP A 635 -9.47 -1.25 -28.72
CA ASP A 635 -9.47 0.07 -28.09
C ASP A 635 -10.85 0.42 -27.55
N LYS A 636 -11.91 0.20 -28.35
CA LYS A 636 -13.31 0.39 -27.90
C LYS A 636 -13.66 -0.53 -26.74
N ALA A 637 -13.33 -1.82 -26.83
CA ALA A 637 -13.56 -2.78 -25.75
C ALA A 637 -12.80 -2.40 -24.46
N THR A 638 -11.57 -1.87 -24.62
CA THR A 638 -10.76 -1.35 -23.51
C THR A 638 -11.43 -0.16 -22.84
N LYS A 639 -11.86 0.84 -23.61
CA LYS A 639 -12.59 2.00 -23.08
C LYS A 639 -13.90 1.58 -22.40
N ALA A 640 -14.63 0.61 -22.94
CA ALA A 640 -15.87 0.10 -22.35
C ALA A 640 -15.63 -0.54 -20.97
N PHE A 641 -14.54 -1.32 -20.80
CA PHE A 641 -14.15 -1.84 -19.48
C PHE A 641 -13.84 -0.71 -18.50
N VAL A 642 -13.07 0.30 -18.93
CA VAL A 642 -12.71 1.43 -18.08
C VAL A 642 -13.94 2.26 -17.69
N LYS A 643 -14.86 2.53 -18.63
CA LYS A 643 -16.14 3.20 -18.32
C LYS A 643 -16.94 2.41 -17.28
N TRP A 644 -17.05 1.10 -17.44
CA TRP A 644 -17.74 0.25 -16.46
C TRP A 644 -17.05 0.27 -15.10
N LEU A 645 -15.71 0.26 -15.05
CA LEU A 645 -14.96 0.31 -13.80
C LEU A 645 -15.34 1.53 -12.94
N PHE A 646 -15.59 2.68 -13.58
CA PHE A 646 -15.99 3.94 -12.92
C PHE A 646 -17.51 4.15 -12.80
N THR A 647 -18.31 3.10 -12.96
CA THR A 647 -19.76 3.19 -12.77
C THR A 647 -20.14 3.43 -11.30
N ASN A 648 -21.27 4.11 -11.10
CA ASN A 648 -21.90 4.26 -9.78
C ASN A 648 -22.82 3.08 -9.42
N LYS A 649 -23.00 2.11 -10.33
CA LYS A 649 -23.75 0.88 -10.05
C LYS A 649 -22.97 0.00 -9.08
N THR A 650 -23.69 -0.61 -8.15
CA THR A 650 -23.12 -1.57 -7.20
C THR A 650 -23.26 -3.00 -7.71
N TYR A 651 -22.28 -3.82 -7.37
CA TYR A 651 -22.23 -5.24 -7.68
C TYR A 651 -21.83 -6.02 -6.44
N THR A 652 -22.20 -7.30 -6.40
CA THR A 652 -21.78 -8.22 -5.33
C THR A 652 -20.47 -8.87 -5.72
N PHE A 653 -19.43 -8.61 -4.93
CA PHE A 653 -18.10 -9.19 -5.08
C PHE A 653 -17.84 -10.19 -3.96
N ALA A 654 -17.18 -11.31 -4.27
CA ALA A 654 -16.62 -12.19 -3.24
C ALA A 654 -15.39 -11.53 -2.58
N SER A 655 -15.12 -11.86 -1.32
CA SER A 655 -13.90 -11.43 -0.62
C SER A 655 -12.65 -11.81 -1.43
N PRO A 656 -11.68 -10.89 -1.61
CA PRO A 656 -10.43 -11.21 -2.30
C PRO A 656 -9.50 -12.05 -1.40
N VAL A 657 -9.78 -12.10 -0.10
CA VAL A 657 -9.05 -12.97 0.82
C VAL A 657 -9.64 -14.37 0.68
N GLY A 658 -8.99 -15.23 -0.13
CA GLY A 658 -9.51 -16.53 -0.62
C GLY A 658 -9.87 -17.62 0.40
N SER A 659 -10.01 -17.26 1.66
CA SER A 659 -10.41 -18.06 2.82
C SER A 659 -11.67 -17.52 3.50
N ASP A 660 -12.17 -16.38 3.04
CA ASP A 660 -13.34 -15.70 3.54
C ASP A 660 -14.48 -15.83 2.53
N ASP A 661 -15.59 -16.44 2.95
CA ASP A 661 -16.78 -16.63 2.11
C ASP A 661 -17.67 -15.38 2.08
N SER A 662 -17.25 -14.28 2.70
CA SER A 662 -18.01 -13.04 2.73
C SER A 662 -18.17 -12.43 1.33
N THR A 663 -19.26 -11.70 1.15
CA THR A 663 -19.55 -10.93 -0.07
C THR A 663 -19.79 -9.48 0.26
N TYR A 664 -19.41 -8.59 -0.64
CA TYR A 664 -19.52 -7.15 -0.49
C TYR A 664 -20.29 -6.55 -1.65
N THR A 665 -21.34 -5.77 -1.36
CA THR A 665 -22.09 -5.02 -2.37
C THR A 665 -21.57 -3.60 -2.42
N LEU A 666 -20.75 -3.29 -3.43
CA LEU A 666 -20.03 -2.02 -3.59
C LEU A 666 -19.98 -1.63 -5.07
N THR A 667 -19.58 -0.40 -5.40
CA THR A 667 -19.15 -0.10 -6.79
C THR A 667 -17.79 -0.75 -7.06
N PRO A 668 -17.38 -0.96 -8.33
CA PRO A 668 -16.08 -1.55 -8.63
C PRO A 668 -14.91 -0.76 -8.03
N ILE A 669 -14.94 0.58 -8.08
CA ILE A 669 -13.93 1.44 -7.45
C ILE A 669 -13.96 1.36 -5.92
N GLN A 670 -15.13 1.32 -5.29
CA GLN A 670 -15.21 1.17 -3.83
C GLN A 670 -14.61 -0.17 -3.39
N PHE A 671 -14.91 -1.26 -4.12
CA PHE A 671 -14.33 -2.58 -3.85
C PHE A 671 -12.81 -2.55 -4.06
N PHE A 672 -12.33 -1.93 -5.15
CA PHE A 672 -10.91 -1.74 -5.39
C PHE A 672 -10.23 -0.98 -4.24
N ASN A 673 -10.75 0.19 -3.86
CA ASN A 673 -10.18 1.02 -2.79
C ASN A 673 -10.10 0.28 -1.45
N LYS A 674 -11.17 -0.44 -1.10
CA LYS A 674 -11.28 -1.18 0.16
C LYS A 674 -10.21 -2.26 0.31
N PHE A 675 -9.97 -3.05 -0.74
CA PHE A 675 -9.14 -4.26 -0.63
C PHE A 675 -7.76 -4.16 -1.29
N ALA A 676 -7.57 -3.31 -2.31
CA ALA A 676 -6.26 -3.08 -2.93
C ALA A 676 -5.38 -2.12 -2.11
N SER A 677 -5.92 -1.50 -1.06
CA SER A 677 -5.25 -0.50 -0.22
C SER A 677 -4.76 0.75 -0.97
N TYR A 678 -5.68 1.35 -1.73
CA TYR A 678 -5.46 2.60 -2.45
C TYR A 678 -6.67 3.52 -2.35
N VAL A 679 -6.47 4.78 -2.69
CA VAL A 679 -7.55 5.76 -2.86
C VAL A 679 -7.65 6.12 -4.33
N THR A 680 -8.85 5.97 -4.90
CA THR A 680 -9.18 6.50 -6.22
C THR A 680 -9.83 7.88 -6.04
N PRO A 681 -9.18 9.00 -6.41
CA PRO A 681 -9.72 10.36 -6.29
C PRO A 681 -10.75 10.68 -7.40
N TYR A 682 -11.69 9.76 -7.65
CA TYR A 682 -12.81 9.96 -8.56
C TYR A 682 -13.87 10.85 -7.90
N LYS A 683 -14.45 11.78 -8.63
CA LYS A 683 -15.34 12.82 -8.12
C LYS A 683 -16.44 12.24 -7.23
N GLY A 684 -16.60 12.81 -6.04
CA GLY A 684 -17.48 12.30 -5.00
C GLY A 684 -16.77 11.44 -3.95
N PHE A 685 -15.51 11.04 -4.15
CA PHE A 685 -14.74 10.35 -3.10
C PHE A 685 -14.59 11.21 -1.83
N GLU A 686 -14.56 12.53 -1.96
CA GLU A 686 -14.44 13.48 -0.85
C GLU A 686 -15.67 13.46 0.08
N THR A 687 -16.79 12.89 -0.35
CA THR A 687 -18.00 12.73 0.48
C THR A 687 -18.09 11.35 1.15
N GLN A 688 -17.24 10.40 0.77
CA GLN A 688 -17.24 9.05 1.34
C GLN A 688 -16.73 9.07 2.79
N ASP A 689 -17.36 8.27 3.64
CA ASP A 689 -16.88 8.01 4.99
C ASP A 689 -15.71 7.00 4.92
N SER A 690 -14.51 7.49 5.20
CA SER A 690 -13.29 6.71 5.18
C SER A 690 -13.31 5.59 6.24
N SER A 691 -14.01 5.78 7.36
CA SER A 691 -14.15 4.76 8.41
C SER A 691 -15.04 3.61 7.97
N GLU A 692 -16.12 3.88 7.25
CA GLU A 692 -16.99 2.84 6.70
C GLU A 692 -16.28 2.04 5.59
N LEU A 693 -15.58 2.74 4.70
CA LEU A 693 -14.94 2.08 3.55
C LEU A 693 -13.72 1.26 3.98
N TYR A 694 -12.81 1.84 4.77
CA TYR A 694 -11.52 1.23 5.09
C TYR A 694 -11.48 0.51 6.45
N GLY A 695 -12.50 0.71 7.29
CA GLY A 695 -12.64 0.09 8.62
C GLY A 695 -11.40 0.30 9.48
N ASP A 696 -10.66 -0.78 9.61
CA ASP A 696 -9.54 -0.95 10.53
C ASP A 696 -8.19 -0.45 9.98
N ASN A 697 -8.12 -0.11 8.70
CA ASN A 697 -6.89 0.37 8.06
C ASN A 697 -6.70 1.88 8.30
N GLU A 698 -6.02 2.21 9.40
CA GLU A 698 -5.74 3.60 9.78
C GLU A 698 -4.96 4.39 8.72
N TYR A 699 -4.06 3.75 7.97
CA TYR A 699 -3.27 4.44 6.95
C TYR A 699 -4.12 4.90 5.78
N LEU A 700 -5.10 4.10 5.36
CA LEU A 700 -6.01 4.48 4.28
C LEU A 700 -7.02 5.53 4.72
N LYS A 701 -7.51 5.46 5.96
CA LYS A 701 -8.38 6.51 6.53
C LYS A 701 -7.66 7.84 6.53
N THR A 702 -6.45 7.84 7.09
CA THR A 702 -5.52 8.97 7.10
C THR A 702 -5.30 9.47 5.66
N ALA A 703 -4.87 8.63 4.72
CA ALA A 703 -4.62 9.03 3.32
C ALA A 703 -5.86 9.63 2.62
N ALA A 704 -7.03 9.00 2.78
CA ALA A 704 -8.27 9.46 2.18
C ALA A 704 -8.68 10.85 2.72
N ASP A 705 -8.57 11.06 4.02
CA ASP A 705 -8.86 12.35 4.66
C ASP A 705 -7.89 13.46 4.21
N LEU A 706 -6.61 13.12 4.01
CA LEU A 706 -5.62 14.05 3.48
C LEU A 706 -5.89 14.42 2.03
N PHE A 707 -6.21 13.44 1.18
CA PHE A 707 -6.53 13.67 -0.23
C PHE A 707 -7.84 14.44 -0.41
N LYS A 708 -8.83 14.16 0.45
CA LYS A 708 -10.05 14.97 0.58
C LYS A 708 -9.70 16.40 0.96
N THR A 709 -8.84 16.60 1.96
CA THR A 709 -8.40 17.94 2.40
C THR A 709 -7.69 18.69 1.27
N ALA A 710 -6.84 18.03 0.50
CA ALA A 710 -6.16 18.60 -0.67
C ALA A 710 -7.15 19.02 -1.77
N THR A 711 -8.14 18.17 -2.03
CA THR A 711 -9.18 18.44 -3.03
C THR A 711 -10.04 19.64 -2.64
N LEU A 712 -10.39 19.77 -1.35
CA LEU A 712 -11.21 20.86 -0.85
C LEU A 712 -10.42 22.16 -0.63
N ASN A 713 -9.11 22.07 -0.37
CA ASN A 713 -8.25 23.21 -0.05
C ASN A 713 -6.97 23.27 -0.91
N PRO A 714 -7.07 23.29 -2.27
CA PRO A 714 -5.94 23.12 -3.17
C PRO A 714 -4.92 24.26 -3.16
N LYS A 715 -5.22 25.39 -2.49
CA LYS A 715 -4.28 26.51 -2.31
C LYS A 715 -3.37 26.34 -1.09
N GLU A 716 -3.81 25.57 -0.10
CA GLU A 716 -3.04 25.31 1.12
C GLU A 716 -2.36 23.94 1.05
N TYR A 717 -3.04 22.96 0.46
CA TYR A 717 -2.57 21.58 0.33
C TYR A 717 -2.40 21.24 -1.15
N VAL A 718 -1.18 20.85 -1.52
CA VAL A 718 -0.86 20.45 -2.89
C VAL A 718 -0.37 19.01 -2.91
N VAL A 719 -0.71 18.28 -3.96
CA VAL A 719 -0.15 16.96 -4.23
C VAL A 719 1.01 17.13 -5.19
N PHE A 720 2.18 16.61 -4.81
CA PHE A 720 3.33 16.51 -5.69
C PHE A 720 3.41 15.10 -6.27
N GLU A 721 3.42 15.00 -7.60
CA GLU A 721 3.80 13.79 -8.33
C GLU A 721 4.94 14.16 -9.28
N GLU A 722 5.90 13.25 -9.45
CA GLU A 722 7.00 13.46 -10.38
C GLU A 722 6.46 13.57 -11.83
N PRO A 723 7.06 14.44 -12.67
CA PRO A 723 6.69 14.48 -14.08
C PRO A 723 6.98 13.13 -14.74
N SER A 724 6.10 12.75 -15.67
CA SER A 724 6.13 11.45 -16.32
C SER A 724 7.09 11.48 -17.50
N SER A 725 8.27 10.86 -17.37
CA SER A 725 9.29 10.81 -18.41
C SER A 725 9.86 9.41 -18.57
N ILE A 726 10.39 9.10 -19.76
CA ILE A 726 11.10 7.84 -20.02
C ILE A 726 12.33 7.66 -19.11
N HIS A 727 12.78 8.74 -18.47
CA HIS A 727 13.94 8.79 -17.59
C HIS A 727 13.63 8.92 -16.08
N SER A 728 12.37 9.13 -15.67
CA SER A 728 12.03 9.44 -14.28
C SER A 728 12.50 8.35 -13.30
N SER A 729 12.26 7.06 -13.60
CA SER A 729 12.72 5.94 -12.75
C SER A 729 14.25 5.91 -12.60
N LEU A 730 14.99 6.09 -13.70
CA LEU A 730 16.46 6.10 -13.66
C LEU A 730 16.99 7.28 -12.84
N PHE A 731 16.43 8.47 -13.04
CA PHE A 731 16.82 9.67 -12.30
C PHE A 731 16.58 9.48 -10.80
N ARG A 732 15.37 9.04 -10.42
CA ARG A 732 15.00 8.75 -9.01
C ARG A 732 15.93 7.73 -8.37
N LYS A 733 16.22 6.61 -9.04
CA LYS A 733 17.15 5.58 -8.53
C LYS A 733 18.56 6.11 -8.33
N SER A 734 19.01 7.03 -9.17
CA SER A 734 20.34 7.63 -8.99
C SER A 734 20.41 8.59 -7.79
N ILE A 735 19.29 9.24 -7.45
CA ILE A 735 19.14 10.02 -6.21
C ILE A 735 19.14 9.09 -4.99
N GLU A 736 18.41 7.98 -5.05
CA GLU A 736 18.40 6.95 -4.01
C GLU A 736 19.81 6.40 -3.75
N ALA A 737 20.55 6.03 -4.81
CA ALA A 737 21.94 5.58 -4.70
C ALA A 737 22.89 6.64 -4.10
N GLY A 738 22.61 7.93 -4.35
CA GLY A 738 23.30 9.05 -3.72
C GLY A 738 23.11 9.07 -2.20
N PHE A 739 21.88 8.86 -1.74
CA PHE A 739 21.54 8.76 -0.31
C PHE A 739 22.05 7.46 0.34
N ASP A 740 22.02 6.33 -0.36
CA ASP A 740 22.63 5.09 0.12
C ASP A 740 24.13 5.26 0.36
N SER A 741 24.78 6.04 -0.51
CA SER A 741 26.19 6.43 -0.36
C SER A 741 26.41 7.33 0.85
N LEU A 742 25.48 8.24 1.18
CA LEU A 742 25.51 9.04 2.41
C LEU A 742 25.48 8.15 3.66
N GLN A 743 24.53 7.22 3.73
CA GLN A 743 24.41 6.27 4.84
C GLN A 743 25.70 5.43 4.99
N THR A 744 26.23 4.93 3.87
CA THR A 744 27.47 4.14 3.84
C THR A 744 28.69 4.95 4.29
N ALA A 745 28.78 6.22 3.86
CA ALA A 745 29.83 7.13 4.28
C ALA A 745 29.78 7.38 5.79
N ALA A 746 28.58 7.66 6.34
CA ALA A 746 28.39 7.89 7.77
C ALA A 746 28.79 6.66 8.60
N VAL A 747 28.37 5.45 8.20
CA VAL A 747 28.79 4.18 8.83
C VAL A 747 30.32 4.04 8.87
N SER A 748 30.97 4.48 7.79
CA SER A 748 32.44 4.46 7.66
C SER A 748 33.13 5.68 8.30
N LYS A 749 32.41 6.51 9.07
CA LYS A 749 32.89 7.75 9.71
C LYS A 749 33.48 8.75 8.70
N LYS A 750 32.94 8.76 7.49
CA LYS A 750 33.25 9.70 6.41
C LYS A 750 32.08 10.65 6.21
N THR A 751 32.36 11.83 5.68
CA THR A 751 31.35 12.77 5.22
C THR A 751 31.13 12.62 3.72
N GLN A 752 29.91 12.88 3.26
CA GLN A 752 29.59 13.09 1.86
C GLN A 752 29.10 14.54 1.74
N SER A 753 29.71 15.29 0.84
CA SER A 753 29.28 16.64 0.49
C SER A 753 28.12 16.60 -0.51
N PHE A 754 27.36 17.71 -0.60
CA PHE A 754 26.28 17.80 -1.60
C PHE A 754 26.81 17.67 -3.03
N THR A 755 27.99 18.22 -3.33
CA THR A 755 28.61 18.06 -4.66
C THR A 755 28.96 16.59 -4.97
N GLU A 756 29.46 15.84 -3.99
CA GLU A 756 29.67 14.40 -4.16
C GLU A 756 28.36 13.65 -4.34
N PHE A 757 27.30 14.01 -3.61
CA PHE A 757 25.96 13.47 -3.81
C PHE A 757 25.48 13.71 -5.25
N ILE A 758 25.55 14.95 -5.76
CA ILE A 758 25.18 15.27 -7.15
C ILE A 758 26.02 14.50 -8.17
N SER A 759 27.30 14.25 -7.90
CA SER A 759 28.18 13.48 -8.81
C SER A 759 27.74 12.02 -9.00
N LYS A 760 26.89 11.50 -8.11
CA LYS A 760 26.31 10.15 -8.21
C LYS A 760 25.00 10.12 -9.00
N ILE A 761 24.39 11.28 -9.25
CA ILE A 761 23.12 11.37 -9.97
C ILE A 761 23.36 11.19 -11.47
N SER A 762 22.58 10.27 -12.06
CA SER A 762 22.59 10.02 -13.50
C SER A 762 21.60 10.96 -14.16
N PHE A 763 22.14 11.99 -14.80
CA PHE A 763 21.34 12.96 -15.53
C PHE A 763 21.14 12.50 -16.98
N PRO A 764 19.89 12.37 -17.45
CA PRO A 764 19.61 12.13 -18.85
C PRO A 764 20.28 13.19 -19.74
N LYS A 765 20.72 12.78 -20.93
CA LYS A 765 21.12 13.73 -21.98
C LYS A 765 19.82 14.21 -22.62
N ASN A 766 19.54 15.51 -22.52
CA ASN A 766 18.46 16.14 -23.26
C ASN A 766 18.71 16.07 -24.77
#